data_AF-A0A6A6UME3-F1
#
_entry.id   AF-A0A6A6UME3-F1
#
_cell.length_a   1.000
_cell.length_b   1.000
_cell.length_c   1.000
_cell.angle_alpha   90.00
_cell.angle_beta   90.00
_cell.angle_gamma   90.00
#
_symmetry.space_group_name_H-M   'P 1'
#
loop_
_entity.id
_entity.type
_entity.pdbx_description
1 polymer ?
#
loop_
_entity_poly.entity_id
_entity_poly.type
_entity_poly.pdbx_seq_one_letter_code
_entity_poly.pdbx_strand_id
1 'polypeptide(L)'
;MAVTELDGVWNDLDRTLGQLFMMGFDGTTVTPQIRELIQSHHIGSILLTAKNLQSAEHTTSLIYELQKTAYDSGHPVPLLIGLDQENGGVNSLFDEIYIRQYPSAMGIAATRSKELAFDVAKATGEEISACGINLVMGPCLDVLTNARNQPLGVRTTGDDPQQVSDFGIASMQGYKAAGLSTMGKHFPSYGNLEFLGSALDVPIITESLEQLQLSALVPFRNAINLGLDAMMVGGCAMSSKGLEVMHACLSDQVVDGLLRKDLHFDGVVISECLEMEALSHNIGVGGGTVMAVNAGCDLILLCRSFNVQQDAISGLKSGIHSAMITMPRIQNSLRRVLQMKTKCTTWEKALNPPGLPLLGTLQPAHTALSTKAYNNSITIVRDRNNYLPLTNILESDEELLLLTPLVKPLAASAAARAVIESLAVGSPEPAVWERSASVMSGERVFRELGRSLARRRNGRVLHTSYTANGLRPQHEQLIIRASAVIVVTADANRNLYQTAFAKHVSLMMSHGEEKEKPLIVVAVSSPYDLLDATKIGTYVVTYDFTETAMTSLVRVLYGDIIPSGCLPGTISQSQRLGPARQHWLVETFNEDRDSHALDALIKTLIDDTPQAQRIELSGATSTSLILHHPDILESHFVVRNSSTHALFGFCATYFFKKTGTGVIGALFVDPARRKLSIGRSLHNRAISTLLQREGSKRFQLGSRLPSVYLGIPTDHSIERKRLRSWFANMGWNTALARPLCSMIARNLGDWSPPEGMAASLQSAGAAFDLVYGWEFAGPVLDHIKSSNRQGLAEVYQLALKDSGACGIIRAKRPEDGALLGTVVLYNQHSQLAEYIPAIKDLTELAGGISSPVIAPGVGEYSTLLQGLILLGMRQIKQQGCTACVLDYMDGDGGFDGLSAMGFSVLHKFDEVSCDATTFTMQPPN
;
A
#
# COMPACT_ATOMS: atom_id res chain seq x y z
N MET A 1 -18.15 20.60 -33.28
CA MET A 1 -18.57 20.78 -34.68
C MET A 1 -17.66 19.94 -35.54
N ALA A 2 -18.20 18.97 -36.29
CA ALA A 2 -17.42 18.18 -37.23
C ALA A 2 -17.03 19.08 -38.42
N VAL A 3 -15.74 19.16 -38.74
CA VAL A 3 -15.24 19.89 -39.92
C VAL A 3 -15.74 19.15 -41.16
N THR A 4 -16.88 19.57 -41.69
CA THR A 4 -17.55 18.90 -42.83
C THR A 4 -16.93 19.28 -44.16
N GLU A 5 -16.33 20.48 -44.27
CA GLU A 5 -15.53 20.90 -45.42
C GLU A 5 -14.16 21.41 -44.95
N LEU A 6 -13.10 20.99 -45.65
CA LEU A 6 -11.74 21.48 -45.43
C LEU A 6 -11.62 22.87 -46.05
N ASP A 7 -11.01 23.80 -45.32
CA ASP A 7 -10.70 25.15 -45.82
C ASP A 7 -9.79 25.09 -47.07
N GLY A 8 -9.91 26.07 -47.96
CA GLY A 8 -9.18 26.16 -49.23
C GLY A 8 -7.66 26.21 -49.07
N VAL A 9 -7.15 26.57 -47.88
CA VAL A 9 -5.71 26.48 -47.55
C VAL A 9 -5.15 25.06 -47.68
N TRP A 10 -6.00 24.03 -47.55
CA TRP A 10 -5.62 22.62 -47.68
C TRP A 10 -5.64 22.11 -49.13
N ASN A 11 -5.95 22.96 -50.11
CA ASN A 11 -5.75 22.63 -51.52
C ASN A 11 -4.26 22.61 -51.91
N ASP A 12 -3.40 23.23 -51.10
CA ASP A 12 -1.95 23.09 -51.20
C ASP A 12 -1.54 21.67 -50.76
N LEU A 13 -0.99 20.91 -51.71
CA LEU A 13 -0.62 19.52 -51.49
C LEU A 13 0.47 19.38 -50.43
N ASP A 14 1.47 20.26 -50.41
CA ASP A 14 2.58 20.16 -49.45
C ASP A 14 2.10 20.43 -48.03
N ARG A 15 1.22 21.42 -47.85
CA ARG A 15 0.57 21.67 -46.55
C ARG A 15 -0.25 20.48 -46.10
N THR A 16 -1.03 19.88 -46.98
CA THR A 16 -1.89 18.74 -46.67
C THR A 16 -1.07 17.49 -46.31
N LEU A 17 -0.04 17.16 -47.09
CA LEU A 17 0.79 15.98 -46.84
C LEU A 17 1.67 16.15 -45.60
N GLY A 18 2.20 17.35 -45.35
CA GLY A 18 3.00 17.64 -44.16
C GLY A 18 2.26 17.34 -42.86
N GLN A 19 0.94 17.54 -42.80
CA GLN A 19 0.14 17.21 -41.61
C GLN A 19 0.04 15.71 -41.32
N LEU A 20 0.38 14.83 -42.28
CA LEU A 20 0.28 13.38 -42.13
C LEU A 20 1.59 12.73 -41.64
N PHE A 21 2.57 13.53 -41.24
CA PHE A 21 3.84 13.06 -40.70
C PHE A 21 4.05 13.47 -39.24
N MET A 22 4.63 12.56 -38.47
CA MET A 22 5.23 12.81 -37.17
C MET A 22 6.72 12.51 -37.25
N MET A 23 7.56 13.52 -37.06
CA MET A 23 9.00 13.41 -37.26
C MET A 23 9.79 13.82 -36.02
N GLY A 24 10.82 13.05 -35.68
CA GLY A 24 11.79 13.40 -34.64
C GLY A 24 13.10 13.90 -35.21
N PHE A 25 14.03 14.29 -34.33
CA PHE A 25 15.38 14.72 -34.69
C PHE A 25 16.34 14.46 -33.53
N ASP A 26 17.66 14.40 -33.82
CA ASP A 26 18.69 14.37 -32.78
C ASP A 26 19.13 15.80 -32.41
N GLY A 27 19.49 16.01 -31.15
CA GLY A 27 19.97 17.29 -30.62
C GLY A 27 18.94 18.00 -29.75
N THR A 28 19.39 19.00 -28.99
CA THR A 28 18.57 19.69 -27.99
C THR A 28 18.09 21.07 -28.45
N THR A 29 18.42 21.50 -29.67
CA THR A 29 18.00 22.77 -30.25
C THR A 29 17.39 22.56 -31.63
N VAL A 30 16.67 23.56 -32.16
CA VAL A 30 16.09 23.47 -33.51
C VAL A 30 17.21 23.43 -34.56
N THR A 31 17.45 22.24 -35.10
CA THR A 31 18.48 22.01 -36.14
C THR A 31 18.04 22.53 -37.51
N PRO A 32 18.99 22.80 -38.44
CA PRO A 32 18.64 23.16 -39.82
C PRO A 32 17.72 22.15 -40.49
N GLN A 33 17.90 20.85 -40.22
CA GLN A 33 17.12 19.77 -40.81
C GLN A 33 15.67 19.79 -40.36
N ILE A 34 15.40 19.88 -39.05
CA ILE A 34 14.01 19.93 -38.56
C ILE A 34 13.34 21.25 -38.94
N ARG A 35 14.11 22.35 -38.99
CA ARG A 35 13.63 23.62 -39.51
C ARG A 35 13.19 23.47 -40.97
N GLU A 36 13.99 22.88 -41.83
CA GLU A 36 13.62 22.63 -43.23
C GLU A 36 12.34 21.79 -43.37
N LEU A 37 12.19 20.73 -42.59
CA LEU A 37 10.96 19.93 -42.58
C LEU A 37 9.73 20.77 -42.20
N ILE A 38 9.84 21.65 -41.21
CA ILE A 38 8.74 22.51 -40.78
C ILE A 38 8.43 23.58 -41.82
N GLN A 39 9.45 24.25 -42.36
CA GLN A 39 9.29 25.41 -43.23
C GLN A 39 8.91 25.02 -44.66
N SER A 40 9.61 24.05 -45.23
CA SER A 40 9.50 23.68 -46.65
C SER A 40 8.51 22.54 -46.88
N HIS A 41 8.41 21.61 -45.93
CA HIS A 41 7.52 20.43 -46.05
C HIS A 41 6.28 20.51 -45.18
N HIS A 42 6.09 21.61 -44.45
CA HIS A 42 4.92 21.88 -43.63
C HIS A 42 4.56 20.73 -42.66
N ILE A 43 5.57 20.04 -42.10
CA ILE A 43 5.30 18.90 -41.20
C ILE A 43 4.44 19.33 -40.01
N GLY A 44 3.42 18.53 -39.72
CA GLY A 44 2.40 18.90 -38.73
C GLY A 44 2.68 18.41 -37.31
N SER A 45 3.56 17.43 -37.15
CA SER A 45 3.78 16.78 -35.86
C SER A 45 5.25 16.48 -35.61
N ILE A 46 5.68 16.65 -34.36
CA ILE A 46 7.04 16.41 -33.89
C ILE A 46 6.99 15.35 -32.78
N LEU A 47 7.92 14.38 -32.82
CA LEU A 47 8.19 13.48 -31.70
C LEU A 47 9.46 13.95 -30.98
N LEU A 48 9.35 14.25 -29.70
CA LEU A 48 10.49 14.49 -28.83
C LEU A 48 10.83 13.24 -28.02
N THR A 49 12.13 13.03 -27.80
CA THR A 49 12.68 11.91 -27.03
C THR A 49 13.64 12.44 -25.97
N ALA A 50 14.11 11.57 -25.06
CA ALA A 50 15.11 11.94 -24.05
C ALA A 50 16.37 12.64 -24.62
N LYS A 51 16.72 12.42 -25.90
CA LYS A 51 17.86 13.08 -26.55
C LYS A 51 17.65 14.58 -26.81
N ASN A 52 16.40 15.03 -26.83
CA ASN A 52 16.05 16.42 -27.08
C ASN A 52 15.93 17.23 -25.78
N LEU A 53 15.80 16.55 -24.64
CA LEU A 53 15.26 17.12 -23.41
C LEU A 53 16.32 17.16 -22.32
N GLN A 54 16.60 18.37 -21.82
CA GLN A 54 17.65 18.60 -20.82
C GLN A 54 17.07 18.95 -19.45
N SER A 55 16.08 19.85 -19.42
CA SER A 55 15.37 20.33 -18.24
C SER A 55 13.97 20.81 -18.66
N ALA A 56 13.09 21.11 -17.69
CA ALA A 56 11.78 21.67 -17.98
C ALA A 56 11.87 23.03 -18.71
N GLU A 57 12.81 23.89 -18.30
CA GLU A 57 13.04 25.20 -18.91
C GLU A 57 13.50 25.08 -20.36
N HIS A 58 14.54 24.28 -20.59
CA HIS A 58 15.10 24.07 -21.93
C HIS A 58 14.07 23.45 -22.88
N THR A 59 13.29 22.50 -22.38
CA THR A 59 12.19 21.88 -23.13
C THR A 59 11.12 22.90 -23.52
N THR A 60 10.75 23.79 -22.60
CA THR A 60 9.80 24.88 -22.86
C THR A 60 10.31 25.79 -23.98
N SER A 61 11.59 26.19 -23.93
CA SER A 61 12.23 27.02 -24.96
C SER A 61 12.31 26.32 -26.32
N LEU A 62 12.72 25.04 -26.34
CA LEU A 62 12.79 24.25 -27.57
C LEU A 62 11.41 24.14 -28.24
N ILE A 63 10.37 23.82 -27.47
CA ILE A 63 9.01 23.70 -28.00
C ILE A 63 8.49 25.05 -28.50
N TYR A 64 8.73 26.12 -27.76
CA TYR A 64 8.40 27.47 -28.22
C TYR A 64 9.08 27.80 -29.56
N GLU A 65 10.38 27.51 -29.73
CA GLU A 65 11.10 27.73 -30.98
C GLU A 65 10.55 26.90 -32.15
N LEU A 66 10.18 25.64 -31.91
CA LEU A 66 9.54 24.78 -32.92
C LEU A 66 8.18 25.36 -33.35
N GLN A 67 7.34 25.74 -32.38
CA GLN A 67 6.04 26.34 -32.64
C GLN A 67 6.17 27.69 -33.36
N LYS A 68 7.12 28.53 -32.94
CA LYS A 68 7.39 29.82 -33.59
C LYS A 68 7.87 29.64 -35.03
N THR A 69 8.72 28.65 -35.27
CA THR A 69 9.18 28.30 -36.62
C THR A 69 8.00 27.91 -37.52
N ALA A 70 7.05 27.10 -37.02
CA ALA A 70 5.85 26.76 -37.77
C ALA A 70 4.93 27.98 -38.01
N TYR A 71 4.73 28.80 -36.98
CA TYR A 71 3.91 30.02 -37.06
C TYR A 71 4.44 31.00 -38.11
N ASP A 72 5.74 31.31 -38.05
CA ASP A 72 6.39 32.26 -38.97
C ASP A 72 6.43 31.75 -40.41
N SER A 73 6.34 30.42 -40.59
CA SER A 73 6.26 29.78 -41.90
C SER A 73 4.82 29.68 -42.41
N GLY A 74 3.86 30.30 -41.72
CA GLY A 74 2.46 30.40 -42.14
C GLY A 74 1.68 29.10 -42.01
N HIS A 75 2.01 28.24 -41.06
CA HIS A 75 1.20 27.05 -40.78
C HIS A 75 -0.23 27.46 -40.36
N PRO A 76 -1.30 26.82 -40.86
CA PRO A 76 -2.66 27.17 -40.46
C PRO A 76 -2.98 26.82 -39.00
N VAL A 77 -2.35 25.76 -38.48
CA VAL A 77 -2.56 25.22 -37.13
C VAL A 77 -1.23 24.90 -36.46
N PRO A 78 -1.14 24.93 -35.12
CA PRO A 78 0.10 24.60 -34.41
C PRO A 78 0.60 23.17 -34.66
N LEU A 79 1.87 22.94 -34.33
CA LEU A 79 2.46 21.61 -34.33
C LEU A 79 1.85 20.75 -33.22
N LEU A 80 1.64 19.47 -33.52
CA LEU A 80 1.45 18.46 -32.49
C LEU A 80 2.84 18.08 -31.96
N ILE A 81 3.04 18.14 -30.65
CA ILE A 81 4.30 17.80 -29.99
C ILE A 81 4.03 16.57 -29.11
N GLY A 82 4.52 15.42 -29.58
CA GLY A 82 4.41 14.13 -28.93
C GLY A 82 5.59 13.84 -28.00
N LEU A 83 5.29 13.21 -26.86
CA LEU A 83 6.28 12.72 -25.92
C LEU A 83 5.89 11.36 -25.36
N ASP A 84 6.86 10.44 -25.25
CA ASP A 84 6.70 9.18 -24.56
C ASP A 84 7.05 9.30 -23.06
N GLN A 85 6.01 9.48 -22.24
CA GLN A 85 6.09 9.76 -20.81
C GLN A 85 5.17 8.79 -20.03
N GLU A 86 5.54 7.52 -19.95
CA GLU A 86 4.79 6.45 -19.28
C GLU A 86 5.01 6.37 -17.75
N ASN A 87 5.93 7.20 -17.22
CA ASN A 87 6.49 7.08 -15.86
C ASN A 87 7.35 5.81 -15.68
N GLY A 88 7.80 5.54 -14.45
CA GLY A 88 8.76 4.48 -14.16
C GLY A 88 9.99 4.53 -15.07
N GLY A 89 10.34 3.40 -15.68
CA GLY A 89 11.52 3.29 -16.53
C GLY A 89 11.41 3.94 -17.92
N VAL A 90 10.20 4.31 -18.36
CA VAL A 90 9.96 5.00 -19.65
C VAL A 90 9.48 6.41 -19.36
N ASN A 91 10.46 7.26 -19.16
CA ASN A 91 10.28 8.65 -18.80
C ASN A 91 11.26 9.45 -19.66
N SER A 92 10.77 10.26 -20.60
CA SER A 92 11.61 10.98 -21.56
C SER A 92 12.04 12.36 -21.06
N LEU A 93 11.15 13.09 -20.38
CA LEU A 93 11.47 14.37 -19.75
C LEU A 93 11.79 14.16 -18.28
N PHE A 94 13.04 14.41 -17.89
CA PHE A 94 13.50 14.33 -16.51
C PHE A 94 14.02 15.68 -16.02
N ASP A 95 13.53 16.11 -14.86
CA ASP A 95 13.99 17.31 -14.15
C ASP A 95 13.79 17.11 -12.64
N GLU A 96 14.90 17.07 -11.88
CA GLU A 96 14.88 16.78 -10.44
C GLU A 96 14.08 17.79 -9.62
N ILE A 97 13.80 18.99 -10.14
CA ILE A 97 13.11 20.07 -9.43
C ILE A 97 11.64 20.16 -9.84
N TYR A 98 11.35 20.13 -11.14
CA TYR A 98 10.01 20.44 -11.65
C TYR A 98 9.20 19.25 -12.18
N ILE A 99 9.86 18.18 -12.65
CA ILE A 99 9.16 17.04 -13.28
C ILE A 99 9.28 15.82 -12.37
N ARG A 100 8.16 15.37 -11.80
CA ARG A 100 8.18 14.28 -10.82
C ARG A 100 8.27 12.93 -11.52
N GLN A 101 9.00 12.02 -10.87
CA GLN A 101 8.92 10.60 -11.20
C GLN A 101 7.72 9.99 -10.47
N TYR A 102 7.06 9.05 -11.14
CA TYR A 102 5.97 8.26 -10.56
C TYR A 102 6.24 6.78 -10.83
N PRO A 103 5.62 5.86 -10.05
CA PRO A 103 5.73 4.43 -10.30
C PRO A 103 5.36 4.07 -11.75
N SER A 104 5.95 2.98 -12.24
CA SER A 104 5.55 2.35 -13.50
C SER A 104 4.06 1.96 -13.50
N ALA A 105 3.48 1.69 -14.68
CA ALA A 105 2.08 1.29 -14.78
C ALA A 105 1.75 0.08 -13.87
N MET A 106 2.64 -0.91 -13.80
CA MET A 106 2.50 -2.04 -12.89
C MET A 106 2.60 -1.64 -11.41
N GLY A 107 3.49 -0.70 -11.08
CA GLY A 107 3.61 -0.15 -9.73
C GLY A 107 2.35 0.61 -9.30
N ILE A 108 1.74 1.39 -10.20
CA ILE A 108 0.46 2.04 -9.95
C ILE A 108 -0.66 0.99 -9.78
N ALA A 109 -0.69 -0.04 -10.62
CA ALA A 109 -1.63 -1.15 -10.48
C ALA A 109 -1.52 -1.86 -9.13
N ALA A 110 -0.30 -2.00 -8.61
CA ALA A 110 -0.03 -2.61 -7.31
C ALA A 110 -0.67 -1.85 -6.14
N THR A 111 -0.91 -0.55 -6.29
CA THR A 111 -1.61 0.27 -5.28
C THR A 111 -3.10 -0.07 -5.14
N ARG A 112 -3.68 -0.75 -6.16
CA ARG A 112 -5.12 -1.08 -6.28
C ARG A 112 -6.07 0.13 -6.32
N SER A 113 -5.56 1.35 -6.47
CA SER A 113 -6.38 2.57 -6.56
C SER A 113 -6.39 3.13 -7.98
N LYS A 114 -7.57 3.10 -8.60
CA LYS A 114 -7.81 3.70 -9.93
C LYS A 114 -7.80 5.22 -9.85
N GLU A 115 -8.20 5.76 -8.71
CA GLU A 115 -8.15 7.17 -8.38
C GLU A 115 -6.69 7.65 -8.38
N LEU A 116 -5.79 6.89 -7.76
CA LEU A 116 -4.37 7.21 -7.77
C LEU A 116 -3.76 7.12 -9.18
N ALA A 117 -4.23 6.20 -10.02
CA ALA A 117 -3.82 6.13 -11.43
C ALA A 117 -4.24 7.37 -12.22
N PHE A 118 -5.49 7.83 -12.01
CA PHE A 118 -5.99 9.08 -12.57
C PHE A 118 -5.17 10.29 -12.09
N ASP A 119 -4.98 10.42 -10.77
CA ASP A 119 -4.26 11.56 -10.17
C ASP A 119 -2.82 11.63 -10.66
N VAL A 120 -2.12 10.49 -10.74
CA VAL A 120 -0.75 10.42 -11.25
C VAL A 120 -0.70 10.80 -12.72
N ALA A 121 -1.57 10.24 -13.57
CA ALA A 121 -1.58 10.58 -14.99
C ALA A 121 -1.94 12.04 -15.23
N LYS A 122 -2.85 12.60 -14.44
CA LYS A 122 -3.19 14.03 -14.47
C LYS A 122 -1.99 14.88 -14.11
N ALA A 123 -1.31 14.59 -13.00
CA ALA A 123 -0.13 15.33 -12.56
C ALA A 123 1.01 15.26 -13.59
N THR A 124 1.31 14.06 -14.12
CA THR A 124 2.27 13.88 -15.22
C THR A 124 1.87 14.71 -16.45
N GLY A 125 0.58 14.73 -16.80
CA GLY A 125 0.05 15.50 -17.92
C GLY A 125 0.18 17.00 -17.72
N GLU A 126 -0.14 17.52 -16.53
CA GLU A 126 -0.04 18.94 -16.19
C GLU A 126 1.41 19.42 -16.26
N GLU A 127 2.36 18.60 -15.78
CA GLU A 127 3.79 18.88 -15.82
C GLU A 127 4.31 18.99 -17.26
N ILE A 128 4.07 17.98 -18.11
CA ILE A 128 4.58 18.03 -19.49
C ILE A 128 3.82 19.04 -20.35
N SER A 129 2.53 19.28 -20.08
CA SER A 129 1.76 20.30 -20.80
C SER A 129 2.22 21.72 -20.47
N ALA A 130 2.68 21.97 -19.24
CA ALA A 130 3.28 23.26 -18.88
C ALA A 130 4.51 23.58 -19.74
N CYS A 131 5.27 22.57 -20.18
CA CYS A 131 6.39 22.72 -21.09
C CYS A 131 5.98 22.86 -22.57
N GLY A 132 4.69 22.74 -22.91
CA GLY A 132 4.17 22.86 -24.28
C GLY A 132 3.91 21.53 -25.01
N ILE A 133 4.10 20.38 -24.34
CA ILE A 133 3.67 19.07 -24.89
C ILE A 133 2.13 19.08 -25.00
N ASN A 134 1.61 18.50 -26.09
CA ASN A 134 0.17 18.46 -26.35
C ASN A 134 -0.36 17.08 -26.79
N LEU A 135 0.54 16.11 -26.99
CA LEU A 135 0.22 14.69 -27.17
C LEU A 135 1.09 13.85 -26.23
N VAL A 136 0.46 13.04 -25.38
CA VAL A 136 1.16 11.98 -24.65
C VAL A 136 1.02 10.66 -25.40
N MET A 137 2.13 9.96 -25.60
CA MET A 137 2.16 8.63 -26.21
C MET A 137 1.76 7.54 -25.21
N GLY A 138 0.59 7.68 -24.61
CA GLY A 138 0.02 6.73 -23.66
C GLY A 138 -1.49 6.92 -23.49
N PRO A 139 -2.16 6.01 -22.78
CA PRO A 139 -1.58 4.94 -21.95
C PRO A 139 -1.14 3.68 -22.74
N CYS A 140 -0.27 2.87 -22.11
CA CYS A 140 0.01 1.50 -22.54
C CYS A 140 -1.20 0.60 -22.20
N LEU A 141 -1.76 -0.04 -23.21
CA LEU A 141 -2.98 -0.87 -23.13
C LEU A 141 -2.68 -2.37 -23.37
N ASP A 142 -1.42 -2.73 -23.52
CA ASP A 142 -0.97 -4.10 -23.75
C ASP A 142 -1.22 -4.98 -22.52
N VAL A 143 -1.63 -6.23 -22.72
CA VAL A 143 -1.87 -7.22 -21.64
C VAL A 143 -0.79 -8.30 -21.67
N LEU A 144 -0.11 -8.56 -20.55
CA LEU A 144 0.92 -9.61 -20.47
C LEU A 144 0.32 -11.02 -20.46
N THR A 145 -0.17 -11.51 -21.59
CA THR A 145 -0.81 -12.84 -21.70
C THR A 145 0.17 -14.00 -21.48
N ASN A 146 1.49 -13.74 -21.44
CA ASN A 146 2.53 -14.73 -21.19
C ASN A 146 3.47 -14.32 -20.05
N ALA A 147 3.45 -15.07 -18.95
CA ALA A 147 4.31 -14.80 -17.79
C ALA A 147 5.81 -15.10 -18.03
N ARG A 148 6.15 -15.95 -19.02
CA ARG A 148 7.54 -16.34 -19.29
C ARG A 148 8.28 -15.31 -20.14
N ASN A 149 7.58 -14.72 -21.10
CA ASN A 149 8.15 -13.76 -22.03
C ASN A 149 7.40 -12.43 -21.93
N GLN A 150 8.03 -11.45 -21.30
CA GLN A 150 7.43 -10.15 -21.00
C GLN A 150 8.28 -9.03 -21.65
N PRO A 151 8.07 -8.75 -22.95
CA PRO A 151 8.80 -7.72 -23.67
C PRO A 151 8.48 -6.30 -23.15
N LEU A 152 7.37 -6.11 -22.44
CA LEU A 152 7.01 -4.82 -21.84
C LEU A 152 7.27 -4.74 -20.32
N GLY A 153 7.19 -5.88 -19.61
CA GLY A 153 7.41 -5.92 -18.16
C GLY A 153 6.54 -4.93 -17.41
N VAL A 154 7.14 -4.08 -16.57
CA VAL A 154 6.43 -3.13 -15.70
C VAL A 154 5.76 -1.94 -16.43
N ARG A 155 5.98 -1.80 -17.75
CA ARG A 155 5.34 -0.76 -18.58
C ARG A 155 3.84 -0.94 -18.75
N THR A 156 3.34 -2.14 -18.51
CA THR A 156 1.90 -2.45 -18.48
C THR A 156 1.43 -2.74 -17.07
N THR A 157 0.13 -2.57 -16.85
CA THR A 157 -0.57 -2.83 -15.57
C THR A 157 -0.44 -4.30 -15.13
N GLY A 158 -0.40 -5.26 -16.06
CA GLY A 158 -0.33 -6.69 -15.73
C GLY A 158 -0.85 -7.63 -16.82
N ASP A 159 -1.30 -8.81 -16.40
CA ASP A 159 -1.79 -9.91 -17.25
C ASP A 159 -3.33 -10.08 -17.22
N ASP A 160 -4.06 -9.31 -16.41
CA ASP A 160 -5.52 -9.31 -16.35
C ASP A 160 -6.10 -8.23 -17.30
N PRO A 161 -6.77 -8.61 -18.40
CA PRO A 161 -7.30 -7.65 -19.38
C PRO A 161 -8.24 -6.61 -18.77
N GLN A 162 -9.06 -6.97 -17.78
CA GLN A 162 -9.99 -6.02 -17.18
C GLN A 162 -9.25 -5.02 -16.28
N GLN A 163 -8.25 -5.48 -15.54
CA GLN A 163 -7.42 -4.57 -14.74
C GLN A 163 -6.62 -3.62 -15.63
N VAL A 164 -6.01 -4.12 -16.71
CA VAL A 164 -5.30 -3.29 -17.70
C VAL A 164 -6.26 -2.26 -18.30
N SER A 165 -7.48 -2.66 -18.67
CA SER A 165 -8.51 -1.74 -19.15
C SER A 165 -8.84 -0.66 -18.11
N ASP A 166 -9.14 -1.05 -16.88
CA ASP A 166 -9.55 -0.14 -15.81
C ASP A 166 -8.49 0.92 -15.49
N PHE A 167 -7.23 0.50 -15.31
CA PHE A 167 -6.12 1.40 -15.01
C PHE A 167 -5.71 2.22 -16.23
N GLY A 168 -5.70 1.62 -17.44
CA GLY A 168 -5.45 2.32 -18.69
C GLY A 168 -6.46 3.45 -18.93
N ILE A 169 -7.75 3.19 -18.70
CA ILE A 169 -8.81 4.20 -18.82
C ILE A 169 -8.63 5.32 -17.79
N ALA A 170 -8.33 4.98 -16.53
CA ALA A 170 -8.09 5.98 -15.49
C ALA A 170 -6.92 6.91 -15.87
N SER A 171 -5.82 6.34 -16.37
CA SER A 171 -4.67 7.12 -16.87
C SER A 171 -5.03 7.98 -18.08
N MET A 172 -5.76 7.43 -19.06
CA MET A 172 -6.25 8.17 -20.22
C MET A 172 -7.09 9.39 -19.80
N GLN A 173 -8.00 9.21 -18.84
CA GLN A 173 -8.83 10.28 -18.32
C GLN A 173 -8.00 11.34 -17.57
N GLY A 174 -6.98 10.93 -16.83
CA GLY A 174 -6.05 11.84 -16.15
C GLY A 174 -5.30 12.73 -17.15
N TYR A 175 -4.70 12.15 -18.19
CA TYR A 175 -4.02 12.90 -19.24
C TYR A 175 -4.95 13.88 -19.97
N LYS A 176 -6.19 13.46 -20.26
CA LYS A 176 -7.20 14.33 -20.85
C LYS A 176 -7.61 15.48 -19.93
N ALA A 177 -7.72 15.22 -18.63
CA ALA A 177 -8.01 16.25 -17.63
C ALA A 177 -6.88 17.31 -17.55
N ALA A 178 -5.66 16.94 -17.89
CA ALA A 178 -4.52 17.85 -18.04
C ALA A 178 -4.51 18.61 -19.39
N GLY A 179 -5.48 18.37 -20.28
CA GLY A 179 -5.60 19.04 -21.58
C GLY A 179 -4.67 18.49 -22.66
N LEU A 180 -4.21 17.24 -22.52
CA LEU A 180 -3.43 16.52 -23.53
C LEU A 180 -4.30 15.59 -24.38
N SER A 181 -3.95 15.44 -25.66
CA SER A 181 -4.42 14.31 -26.45
C SER A 181 -3.73 13.02 -26.00
N THR A 182 -4.45 11.91 -26.03
CA THR A 182 -3.93 10.59 -25.61
C THR A 182 -3.80 9.63 -26.78
N MET A 183 -2.76 8.78 -26.76
CA MET A 183 -2.54 7.75 -27.76
C MET A 183 -2.38 6.37 -27.11
N GLY A 184 -3.32 5.46 -27.38
CA GLY A 184 -3.25 4.08 -26.91
C GLY A 184 -2.24 3.26 -27.71
N LYS A 185 -1.49 2.38 -27.03
CA LYS A 185 -0.47 1.53 -27.67
C LYS A 185 -0.27 0.20 -26.95
N HIS A 186 0.23 -0.84 -27.60
CA HIS A 186 0.60 -0.92 -29.03
C HIS A 186 -0.37 -1.86 -29.74
N PHE A 187 -1.25 -1.32 -30.59
CA PHE A 187 -2.28 -2.12 -31.23
C PHE A 187 -1.69 -3.06 -32.29
N PRO A 188 -2.12 -4.33 -32.41
CA PRO A 188 -3.17 -4.98 -31.64
C PRO A 188 -2.72 -5.52 -30.26
N SER A 189 -1.44 -5.87 -30.07
CA SER A 189 -0.86 -6.12 -28.74
C SER A 189 0.65 -6.34 -28.84
N TYR A 190 1.43 -5.74 -27.94
CA TYR A 190 2.83 -6.11 -27.68
C TYR A 190 3.00 -6.97 -26.41
N GLY A 191 1.90 -7.40 -25.80
CA GLY A 191 1.89 -8.09 -24.52
C GLY A 191 2.54 -9.49 -24.53
N ASN A 192 2.57 -10.16 -25.69
CA ASN A 192 3.12 -11.50 -25.87
C ASN A 192 3.76 -11.65 -27.26
N LEU A 193 4.89 -10.96 -27.45
CA LEU A 193 5.68 -11.05 -28.67
C LEU A 193 6.77 -12.12 -28.54
N GLU A 194 6.93 -12.94 -29.58
CA GLU A 194 8.07 -13.85 -29.73
C GLU A 194 9.06 -13.34 -30.79
N PHE A 195 10.35 -13.62 -30.57
CA PHE A 195 11.44 -13.31 -31.49
C PHE A 195 12.11 -14.62 -31.92
N LEU A 196 12.20 -14.89 -33.23
CA LEU A 196 12.64 -16.19 -33.77
C LEU A 196 14.16 -16.42 -33.76
N GLY A 197 14.99 -15.38 -33.56
CA GLY A 197 16.44 -15.56 -33.45
C GLY A 197 17.23 -14.35 -32.95
N SER A 198 16.95 -13.14 -33.45
CA SER A 198 17.62 -11.89 -33.09
C SER A 198 16.61 -10.84 -32.60
N ALA A 199 17.05 -9.90 -31.76
CA ALA A 199 16.24 -8.74 -31.38
C ALA A 199 15.97 -7.76 -32.55
N LEU A 200 16.62 -7.98 -33.70
CA LEU A 200 16.40 -7.23 -34.94
C LEU A 200 15.32 -7.86 -35.84
N ASP A 201 14.86 -9.07 -35.52
CA ASP A 201 13.78 -9.72 -36.28
C ASP A 201 12.44 -9.05 -36.00
N VAL A 202 11.51 -9.16 -36.97
CA VAL A 202 10.14 -8.70 -36.76
C VAL A 202 9.50 -9.49 -35.62
N PRO A 203 9.02 -8.86 -34.54
CA PRO A 203 8.37 -9.57 -33.47
C PRO A 203 7.04 -10.15 -33.94
N ILE A 204 6.71 -11.38 -33.51
CA ILE A 204 5.52 -12.09 -33.94
C ILE A 204 4.52 -12.20 -32.78
N ILE A 205 3.26 -11.89 -33.06
CA ILE A 205 2.14 -12.24 -32.19
C ILE A 205 1.75 -13.68 -32.49
N THR A 206 1.84 -14.56 -31.49
CA THR A 206 1.54 -15.99 -31.63
C THR A 206 0.08 -16.35 -31.32
N GLU A 207 -0.68 -15.41 -30.75
CA GLU A 207 -2.09 -15.58 -30.44
C GLU A 207 -2.98 -15.47 -31.68
N SER A 208 -4.05 -16.27 -31.73
CA SER A 208 -5.08 -16.14 -32.77
C SER A 208 -5.90 -14.87 -32.58
N LEU A 209 -6.58 -14.42 -33.63
CA LEU A 209 -7.44 -13.23 -33.55
C LEU A 209 -8.56 -13.39 -32.51
N GLU A 210 -9.15 -14.59 -32.40
CA GLU A 210 -10.18 -14.90 -31.40
C GLU A 210 -9.62 -14.82 -29.97
N GLN A 211 -8.38 -15.27 -29.76
CA GLN A 211 -7.71 -15.16 -28.46
C GLN A 211 -7.50 -13.69 -28.12
N LEU A 212 -6.95 -12.90 -29.04
CA LEU A 212 -6.74 -11.46 -28.86
C LEU A 212 -8.06 -10.72 -28.54
N GLN A 213 -9.17 -11.05 -29.22
CA GLN A 213 -10.49 -10.46 -28.98
C GLN A 213 -11.02 -10.73 -27.55
N LEU A 214 -10.72 -11.90 -26.98
CA LEU A 214 -11.14 -12.28 -25.64
C LEU A 214 -10.20 -11.76 -24.54
N SER A 215 -8.95 -11.41 -24.87
CA SER A 215 -7.93 -10.95 -23.94
C SER A 215 -7.37 -9.57 -24.32
N ALA A 216 -6.31 -9.53 -25.13
CA ALA A 216 -5.45 -8.37 -25.34
C ALA A 216 -6.16 -7.16 -25.96
N LEU A 217 -7.25 -7.36 -26.72
CA LEU A 217 -8.03 -6.28 -27.34
C LEU A 217 -9.06 -5.64 -26.40
N VAL A 218 -9.34 -6.23 -25.24
CA VAL A 218 -10.33 -5.71 -24.28
C VAL A 218 -10.01 -4.27 -23.84
N PRO A 219 -8.78 -3.93 -23.40
CA PRO A 219 -8.43 -2.56 -23.03
C PRO A 219 -8.57 -1.56 -24.19
N PHE A 220 -8.16 -1.95 -25.40
CA PHE A 220 -8.26 -1.11 -26.60
C PHE A 220 -9.72 -0.79 -26.93
N ARG A 221 -10.58 -1.82 -27.00
CA ARG A 221 -12.02 -1.65 -27.27
C ARG A 221 -12.69 -0.73 -26.26
N ASN A 222 -12.38 -0.91 -24.98
CA ASN A 222 -12.97 -0.10 -23.92
C ASN A 222 -12.46 1.36 -23.95
N ALA A 223 -11.18 1.57 -24.25
CA ALA A 223 -10.61 2.92 -24.42
C ALA A 223 -11.22 3.65 -25.63
N ILE A 224 -11.44 2.95 -26.76
CA ILE A 224 -12.12 3.48 -27.94
C ILE A 224 -13.54 3.95 -27.58
N ASN A 225 -14.31 3.11 -26.88
CA ASN A 225 -15.68 3.45 -26.45
C ASN A 225 -15.73 4.67 -25.50
N LEU A 226 -14.63 4.97 -24.81
CA LEU A 226 -14.49 6.13 -23.92
C LEU A 226 -13.73 7.30 -24.59
N GLY A 227 -13.64 7.28 -25.92
CA GLY A 227 -13.23 8.39 -26.75
C GLY A 227 -11.72 8.60 -26.86
N LEU A 228 -10.90 7.54 -26.82
CA LEU A 228 -9.46 7.61 -27.10
C LEU A 228 -9.18 8.46 -28.37
N ASP A 229 -8.21 9.37 -28.31
CA ASP A 229 -7.96 10.33 -29.40
C ASP A 229 -7.12 9.75 -30.53
N ALA A 230 -6.09 8.96 -30.19
CA ALA A 230 -5.20 8.33 -31.15
C ALA A 230 -4.84 6.89 -30.77
N MET A 231 -4.40 6.11 -31.74
CA MET A 231 -3.93 4.73 -31.57
C MET A 231 -2.62 4.53 -32.33
N MET A 232 -1.59 4.00 -31.68
CA MET A 232 -0.39 3.52 -32.36
C MET A 232 -0.58 2.05 -32.74
N VAL A 233 -0.30 1.73 -34.00
CA VAL A 233 -0.31 0.36 -34.52
C VAL A 233 1.13 -0.13 -34.63
N GLY A 234 1.42 -1.27 -34.01
CA GLY A 234 2.75 -1.83 -33.91
C GLY A 234 3.31 -2.39 -35.22
N GLY A 235 4.63 -2.51 -35.29
CA GLY A 235 5.39 -3.07 -36.40
C GLY A 235 5.57 -4.60 -36.31
N CYS A 236 4.65 -5.31 -35.68
CA CYS A 236 4.72 -6.76 -35.45
C CYS A 236 4.03 -7.58 -36.54
N ALA A 237 4.48 -8.81 -36.73
CA ALA A 237 3.84 -9.80 -37.59
C ALA A 237 2.71 -10.54 -36.85
N MET A 238 1.70 -10.99 -37.59
CA MET A 238 0.63 -11.84 -37.08
C MET A 238 0.32 -12.94 -38.08
N SER A 239 0.18 -14.16 -37.59
CA SER A 239 -0.28 -15.30 -38.37
C SER A 239 -1.44 -15.96 -37.65
N SER A 240 -2.64 -15.79 -38.20
CA SER A 240 -3.87 -16.41 -37.73
C SER A 240 -4.68 -16.91 -38.93
N LYS A 241 -5.69 -17.74 -38.68
CA LYS A 241 -6.51 -18.32 -39.76
C LYS A 241 -7.26 -17.21 -40.49
N GLY A 242 -6.82 -16.89 -41.71
CA GLY A 242 -7.39 -15.82 -42.54
C GLY A 242 -6.76 -14.43 -42.34
N LEU A 243 -5.71 -14.32 -41.52
CA LEU A 243 -4.94 -13.08 -41.31
C LEU A 243 -3.45 -13.43 -41.31
N GLU A 244 -2.74 -13.10 -42.39
CA GLU A 244 -1.29 -13.30 -42.50
C GLU A 244 -0.64 -11.98 -42.86
N VAL A 245 0.04 -11.37 -41.89
CA VAL A 245 0.58 -10.01 -42.00
C VAL A 245 2.00 -9.96 -41.47
N MET A 246 2.88 -9.33 -42.25
CA MET A 246 4.29 -9.14 -41.88
C MET A 246 4.46 -7.96 -40.91
N HIS A 247 3.72 -6.87 -41.12
CA HIS A 247 3.69 -5.71 -40.23
C HIS A 247 2.26 -5.21 -40.06
N ALA A 248 1.75 -5.22 -38.83
CA ALA A 248 0.40 -4.78 -38.51
C ALA A 248 0.13 -3.34 -38.95
N CYS A 249 1.08 -2.41 -38.76
CA CYS A 249 0.95 -1.01 -39.16
C CYS A 249 0.91 -0.75 -40.68
N LEU A 250 1.26 -1.76 -41.49
CA LEU A 250 1.26 -1.69 -42.96
C LEU A 250 0.11 -2.50 -43.59
N SER A 251 -0.76 -3.11 -42.78
CA SER A 251 -1.82 -4.02 -43.25
C SER A 251 -3.20 -3.39 -43.14
N ASP A 252 -3.92 -3.34 -44.25
CA ASP A 252 -5.32 -2.93 -44.32
C ASP A 252 -6.26 -3.89 -43.57
N GLN A 253 -5.92 -5.18 -43.46
CA GLN A 253 -6.67 -6.15 -42.67
C GLN A 253 -6.65 -5.80 -41.17
N VAL A 254 -5.53 -5.27 -40.66
CA VAL A 254 -5.40 -4.88 -39.25
C VAL A 254 -5.91 -3.47 -39.01
N VAL A 255 -5.48 -2.50 -39.82
CA VAL A 255 -5.83 -1.10 -39.59
C VAL A 255 -7.26 -0.80 -40.04
N ASP A 256 -7.60 -0.99 -41.32
CA ASP A 256 -8.95 -0.71 -41.82
C ASP A 256 -9.96 -1.80 -41.45
N GLY A 257 -9.56 -3.07 -41.45
CA GLY A 257 -10.40 -4.20 -41.07
C GLY A 257 -10.67 -4.20 -39.57
N LEU A 258 -9.69 -4.63 -38.79
CA LEU A 258 -9.88 -4.84 -37.36
C LEU A 258 -10.09 -3.53 -36.58
N LEU A 259 -9.24 -2.52 -36.75
CA LEU A 259 -9.30 -1.30 -35.94
C LEU A 259 -10.43 -0.34 -36.36
N ARG A 260 -10.54 -0.02 -37.66
CA ARG A 260 -11.56 0.92 -38.15
C ARG A 260 -12.95 0.29 -38.25
N LYS A 261 -13.09 -0.87 -38.91
CA LYS A 261 -14.41 -1.47 -39.15
C LYS A 261 -14.93 -2.26 -37.97
N ASP A 262 -14.13 -3.17 -37.40
CA ASP A 262 -14.63 -4.08 -36.36
C ASP A 262 -14.67 -3.43 -34.97
N LEU A 263 -13.66 -2.62 -34.63
CA LEU A 263 -13.60 -1.89 -33.34
C LEU A 263 -14.17 -0.47 -33.41
N HIS A 264 -14.63 -0.02 -34.58
CA HIS A 264 -15.25 1.30 -34.80
C HIS A 264 -14.40 2.47 -34.30
N PHE A 265 -13.07 2.40 -34.46
CA PHE A 265 -12.20 3.51 -34.06
C PHE A 265 -12.24 4.64 -35.09
N ASP A 266 -12.65 5.84 -34.68
CA ASP A 266 -12.71 7.03 -35.54
C ASP A 266 -11.59 8.07 -35.29
N GLY A 267 -10.73 7.83 -34.29
CA GLY A 267 -9.62 8.72 -33.93
C GLY A 267 -8.42 8.66 -34.87
N VAL A 268 -7.30 9.27 -34.51
CA VAL A 268 -6.08 9.29 -35.34
C VAL A 268 -5.32 7.96 -35.22
N VAL A 269 -4.98 7.32 -36.34
CA VAL A 269 -4.09 6.14 -36.34
C VAL A 269 -2.67 6.56 -36.68
N ILE A 270 -1.73 6.19 -35.82
CA ILE A 270 -0.31 6.47 -35.97
C ILE A 270 0.43 5.17 -36.28
N SER A 271 1.29 5.15 -37.29
CA SER A 271 2.14 4.00 -37.55
C SER A 271 3.19 3.82 -36.45
N GLU A 272 3.70 2.61 -36.30
CA GLU A 272 5.03 2.39 -35.72
C GLU A 272 6.10 3.15 -36.53
N CYS A 273 7.26 3.41 -35.92
CA CYS A 273 8.37 4.05 -36.60
C CYS A 273 8.82 3.26 -37.84
N LEU A 274 8.77 3.88 -39.01
CA LEU A 274 9.20 3.24 -40.27
C LEU A 274 10.73 3.17 -40.44
N GLU A 275 11.50 3.75 -39.51
CA GLU A 275 12.96 3.60 -39.46
C GLU A 275 13.42 2.28 -38.81
N MET A 276 12.49 1.39 -38.43
CA MET A 276 12.84 0.05 -37.95
C MET A 276 13.61 -0.73 -39.03
N GLU A 277 14.77 -1.30 -38.66
CA GLU A 277 15.67 -2.00 -39.60
C GLU A 277 14.96 -3.09 -40.40
N ALA A 278 14.12 -3.89 -39.74
CA ALA A 278 13.37 -4.97 -40.38
C ALA A 278 12.39 -4.48 -41.45
N LEU A 279 11.89 -3.25 -41.33
CA LEU A 279 10.99 -2.63 -42.30
C LEU A 279 11.78 -1.91 -43.40
N SER A 280 12.77 -1.10 -42.99
CA SER A 280 13.55 -0.28 -43.92
C SER A 280 14.37 -1.11 -44.90
N HIS A 281 14.88 -2.28 -44.48
CA HIS A 281 15.65 -3.17 -45.36
C HIS A 281 14.78 -3.98 -46.33
N ASN A 282 13.59 -4.41 -45.90
CA ASN A 282 12.75 -5.31 -46.70
C ASN A 282 11.84 -4.57 -47.69
N ILE A 283 11.26 -3.44 -47.27
CA ILE A 283 10.24 -2.70 -48.05
C ILE A 283 10.79 -1.37 -48.55
N GLY A 284 11.69 -0.75 -47.79
CA GLY A 284 12.11 0.65 -47.99
C GLY A 284 11.08 1.63 -47.42
N VAL A 285 11.56 2.80 -47.01
CA VAL A 285 10.73 3.77 -46.25
C VAL A 285 9.67 4.44 -47.13
N GLY A 286 10.01 4.85 -48.35
CA GLY A 286 9.02 5.37 -49.30
C GLY A 286 7.89 4.37 -49.58
N GLY A 287 8.22 3.10 -49.81
CA GLY A 287 7.23 2.02 -50.00
C GLY A 287 6.39 1.76 -48.75
N GLY A 288 7.03 1.66 -47.59
CA GLY A 288 6.35 1.50 -46.29
C GLY A 288 5.40 2.65 -45.98
N THR A 289 5.76 3.89 -46.34
CA THR A 289 4.90 5.07 -46.19
C THR A 289 3.62 4.92 -47.00
N VAL A 290 3.73 4.50 -48.27
CA VAL A 290 2.56 4.27 -49.12
C VAL A 290 1.68 3.16 -48.55
N MET A 291 2.28 2.06 -48.10
CA MET A 291 1.55 0.94 -47.50
C MET A 291 0.83 1.35 -46.22
N ALA A 292 1.46 2.11 -45.32
CA ALA A 292 0.83 2.56 -44.08
C ALA A 292 -0.38 3.47 -44.32
N VAL A 293 -0.27 4.43 -45.25
CA VAL A 293 -1.41 5.30 -45.62
C VAL A 293 -2.53 4.50 -46.28
N ASN A 294 -2.17 3.53 -47.14
CA ASN A 294 -3.15 2.63 -47.75
C ASN A 294 -3.74 1.61 -46.77
N ALA A 295 -3.07 1.28 -45.67
CA ALA A 295 -3.63 0.47 -44.59
C ALA A 295 -4.67 1.25 -43.78
N GLY A 296 -4.48 2.57 -43.65
CA GLY A 296 -5.40 3.47 -42.94
C GLY A 296 -4.77 4.28 -41.81
N CYS A 297 -3.44 4.31 -41.75
CA CYS A 297 -2.70 5.19 -40.85
C CYS A 297 -2.86 6.65 -41.31
N ASP A 298 -3.17 7.54 -40.37
CA ASP A 298 -3.33 8.97 -40.63
C ASP A 298 -2.03 9.77 -40.36
N LEU A 299 -1.19 9.29 -39.44
CA LEU A 299 0.13 9.85 -39.14
C LEU A 299 1.22 8.80 -39.33
N ILE A 300 2.23 9.14 -40.13
CA ILE A 300 3.40 8.28 -40.37
C ILE A 300 4.56 8.74 -39.50
N LEU A 301 5.09 7.84 -38.67
CA LEU A 301 6.12 8.12 -37.68
C LEU A 301 7.53 7.82 -38.20
N LEU A 302 8.44 8.80 -38.13
CA LEU A 302 9.87 8.67 -38.45
C LEU A 302 10.75 9.41 -37.44
N CYS A 303 11.53 8.68 -36.64
CA CYS A 303 12.11 9.24 -35.41
C CYS A 303 13.34 10.14 -35.58
N ARG A 304 14.13 10.06 -36.67
CA ARG A 304 15.49 10.62 -36.62
C ARG A 304 16.12 11.05 -37.94
N SER A 305 16.11 10.21 -38.97
CA SER A 305 17.01 10.39 -40.10
C SER A 305 16.41 11.31 -41.16
N PHE A 306 17.01 12.51 -41.34
CA PHE A 306 16.53 13.51 -42.30
C PHE A 306 16.40 12.98 -43.74
N ASN A 307 17.37 12.17 -44.20
CA ASN A 307 17.29 11.58 -45.55
C ASN A 307 16.13 10.58 -45.67
N VAL A 308 15.88 9.80 -44.62
CA VAL A 308 14.79 8.83 -44.59
C VAL A 308 13.42 9.53 -44.49
N GLN A 309 13.36 10.63 -43.74
CA GLN A 309 12.19 11.50 -43.66
C GLN A 309 11.85 12.12 -45.02
N GLN A 310 12.85 12.60 -45.77
CA GLN A 310 12.63 13.09 -47.14
C GLN A 310 12.21 11.97 -48.11
N ASP A 311 12.75 10.76 -47.96
CA ASP A 311 12.33 9.60 -48.75
C ASP A 311 10.85 9.26 -48.49
N ALA A 312 10.40 9.31 -47.23
CA ALA A 312 8.99 9.11 -46.88
C ALA A 312 8.06 10.14 -47.56
N ILE A 313 8.43 11.43 -47.50
CA ILE A 313 7.67 12.52 -48.15
C ILE A 313 7.61 12.30 -49.67
N SER A 314 8.74 11.96 -50.28
CA SER A 314 8.85 11.70 -51.71
C SER A 314 8.04 10.47 -52.13
N GLY A 315 8.07 9.41 -51.31
CA GLY A 315 7.27 8.20 -51.49
C GLY A 315 5.78 8.47 -51.45
N LEU A 316 5.31 9.26 -50.48
CA LEU A 316 3.90 9.65 -50.38
C LEU A 316 3.43 10.45 -51.61
N LYS A 317 4.22 11.45 -52.04
CA LYS A 317 3.94 12.23 -53.27
C LYS A 317 3.85 11.32 -54.49
N SER A 318 4.80 10.40 -54.62
CA SER A 318 4.86 9.45 -55.73
C SER A 318 3.64 8.52 -55.74
N GLY A 319 3.23 8.02 -54.57
CA GLY A 319 2.06 7.16 -54.42
C GLY A 319 0.74 7.83 -54.79
N ILE A 320 0.62 9.15 -54.57
CA ILE A 320 -0.54 9.93 -55.03
C ILE A 320 -0.49 10.13 -56.55
N HIS A 321 0.67 10.53 -57.08
CA HIS A 321 0.85 10.76 -58.52
C HIS A 321 0.60 9.48 -59.34
N SER A 322 1.01 8.32 -58.82
CA SER A 322 0.77 7.01 -59.43
C SER A 322 -0.61 6.43 -59.14
N ALA A 323 -1.52 7.19 -58.50
CA ALA A 323 -2.84 6.76 -58.07
C ALA A 323 -2.89 5.51 -57.17
N MET A 324 -1.77 5.18 -56.50
CA MET A 324 -1.74 4.14 -55.46
C MET A 324 -2.46 4.59 -54.20
N ILE A 325 -2.48 5.91 -53.93
CA ILE A 325 -3.23 6.52 -52.82
C ILE A 325 -4.23 7.51 -53.40
N THR A 326 -5.48 7.42 -52.94
CA THR A 326 -6.54 8.33 -53.40
C THR A 326 -6.57 9.61 -52.57
N MET A 327 -6.88 10.76 -53.18
CA MET A 327 -7.03 12.02 -52.45
C MET A 327 -8.09 11.99 -51.34
N PRO A 328 -9.25 11.32 -51.51
CA PRO A 328 -10.20 11.13 -50.40
C PRO A 328 -9.59 10.43 -49.17
N ARG A 329 -8.65 9.48 -49.35
CA ARG A 329 -7.93 8.84 -48.24
C ARG A 329 -7.12 9.87 -47.45
N ILE A 330 -6.34 10.70 -48.14
CA ILE A 330 -5.54 11.79 -47.57
C ILE A 330 -6.42 12.80 -46.84
N GLN A 331 -7.53 13.24 -47.46
CA GLN A 331 -8.45 14.21 -46.87
C GLN A 331 -9.14 13.68 -45.61
N ASN A 332 -9.50 12.39 -45.58
CA ASN A 332 -10.07 11.76 -44.39
C ASN A 332 -9.07 11.76 -43.23
N SER A 333 -7.82 11.38 -43.49
CA SER A 333 -6.75 11.42 -42.49
C SER A 333 -6.47 12.84 -41.99
N LEU A 334 -6.40 13.80 -42.90
CA LEU A 334 -6.23 15.22 -42.56
C LEU A 334 -7.34 15.72 -41.62
N ARG A 335 -8.62 15.42 -41.92
CA ARG A 335 -9.73 15.83 -41.05
C ARG A 335 -9.58 15.30 -39.63
N ARG A 336 -9.17 14.04 -39.45
CA ARG A 336 -8.95 13.44 -38.12
C ARG A 336 -7.79 14.12 -37.38
N VAL A 337 -6.67 14.34 -38.06
CA VAL A 337 -5.50 15.00 -37.47
C VAL A 337 -5.85 16.43 -37.04
N LEU A 338 -6.52 17.20 -37.89
CA LEU A 338 -6.97 18.56 -37.55
C LEU A 338 -7.96 18.54 -36.39
N GLN A 339 -8.93 17.62 -36.39
CA GLN A 339 -9.88 17.47 -35.29
C GLN A 339 -9.17 17.16 -33.97
N MET A 340 -8.16 16.28 -33.97
CA MET A 340 -7.36 16.01 -32.76
C MET A 340 -6.61 17.27 -32.30
N LYS A 341 -5.95 18.00 -33.20
CA LYS A 341 -5.23 19.23 -32.86
C LYS A 341 -6.14 20.29 -32.21
N THR A 342 -7.37 20.46 -32.71
CA THR A 342 -8.33 21.42 -32.12
C THR A 342 -8.69 21.12 -30.67
N LYS A 343 -8.53 19.88 -30.21
CA LYS A 343 -8.79 19.51 -28.81
C LYS A 343 -7.66 19.89 -27.85
N CYS A 344 -6.41 19.95 -28.32
CA CYS A 344 -5.25 20.05 -27.44
C CYS A 344 -4.39 21.31 -27.63
N THR A 345 -4.51 22.02 -28.77
CA THR A 345 -3.66 23.19 -29.05
C THR A 345 -4.34 24.28 -29.89
N THR A 346 -3.89 25.52 -29.69
CA THR A 346 -4.22 26.73 -30.45
C THR A 346 -2.95 27.57 -30.55
N TRP A 347 -2.87 28.54 -31.48
CA TRP A 347 -1.69 29.42 -31.57
C TRP A 347 -1.44 30.21 -30.28
N GLU A 348 -2.50 30.65 -29.61
CA GLU A 348 -2.41 31.31 -28.31
C GLU A 348 -1.74 30.40 -27.27
N LYS A 349 -2.20 29.15 -27.14
CA LYS A 349 -1.62 28.17 -26.21
C LYS A 349 -0.19 27.77 -26.60
N ALA A 350 0.06 27.55 -27.89
CA ALA A 350 1.34 27.04 -28.40
C ALA A 350 2.49 28.05 -28.29
N LEU A 351 2.20 29.34 -28.46
CA LEU A 351 3.20 30.41 -28.36
C LEU A 351 3.36 30.96 -26.95
N ASN A 352 2.50 30.57 -26.00
CA ASN A 352 2.56 31.00 -24.60
C ASN A 352 2.52 29.79 -23.65
N PRO A 353 3.51 28.88 -23.69
CA PRO A 353 3.56 27.78 -22.73
C PRO A 353 3.72 28.33 -21.30
N PRO A 354 3.00 27.79 -20.29
CA PRO A 354 3.08 28.29 -18.92
C PRO A 354 4.48 28.22 -18.29
N GLY A 355 5.28 27.21 -18.65
CA GLY A 355 6.66 27.03 -18.22
C GLY A 355 6.85 26.90 -16.70
N LEU A 356 8.02 27.33 -16.22
CA LEU A 356 8.44 27.21 -14.82
C LEU A 356 7.48 27.84 -13.78
N PRO A 357 6.84 29.00 -14.02
CA PRO A 357 5.89 29.59 -13.06
C PRO A 357 4.76 28.65 -12.63
N LEU A 358 4.16 27.92 -13.59
CA LEU A 358 3.12 26.94 -13.28
C LEU A 358 3.72 25.71 -12.59
N LEU A 359 4.83 25.20 -13.10
CA LEU A 359 5.52 24.04 -12.53
C LEU A 359 5.92 24.27 -11.06
N GLY A 360 6.43 25.46 -10.72
CA GLY A 360 6.76 25.83 -9.35
C GLY A 360 5.54 25.82 -8.41
N THR A 361 4.34 26.13 -8.93
CA THR A 361 3.09 26.07 -8.17
C THR A 361 2.61 24.63 -7.95
N LEU A 362 2.79 23.76 -8.95
CA LEU A 362 2.36 22.35 -8.91
C LEU A 362 3.30 21.46 -8.07
N GLN A 363 4.60 21.81 -8.05
CA GLN A 363 5.68 21.00 -7.49
C GLN A 363 5.41 20.43 -6.09
N PRO A 364 4.89 21.19 -5.10
CA PRO A 364 4.71 20.65 -3.75
C PRO A 364 3.64 19.55 -3.70
N ALA A 365 2.51 19.76 -4.38
CA ALA A 365 1.42 18.80 -4.44
C ALA A 365 1.85 17.53 -5.20
N HIS A 366 2.56 17.70 -6.31
CA HIS A 366 3.03 16.59 -7.14
C HIS A 366 4.11 15.76 -6.43
N THR A 367 4.99 16.41 -5.65
CA THR A 367 5.98 15.72 -4.81
C THR A 367 5.31 14.85 -3.74
N ALA A 368 4.27 15.37 -3.08
CA ALA A 368 3.49 14.62 -2.10
C ALA A 368 2.76 13.43 -2.76
N LEU A 369 2.20 13.63 -3.95
CA LEU A 369 1.53 12.59 -4.73
C LEU A 369 2.51 11.48 -5.16
N SER A 370 3.68 11.85 -5.69
CA SER A 370 4.75 10.91 -6.07
C SER A 370 5.18 10.05 -4.88
N THR A 371 5.44 10.69 -3.72
CA THR A 371 5.80 9.98 -2.48
C THR A 371 4.69 9.03 -2.04
N LYS A 372 3.42 9.46 -2.09
CA LYS A 372 2.26 8.62 -1.77
C LYS A 372 2.17 7.42 -2.72
N ALA A 373 2.38 7.63 -4.01
CA ALA A 373 2.31 6.58 -5.02
C ALA A 373 3.40 5.51 -4.81
N TYR A 374 4.65 5.90 -4.61
CA TYR A 374 5.74 4.96 -4.33
C TYR A 374 5.59 4.23 -3.00
N ASN A 375 5.14 4.91 -1.93
CA ASN A 375 4.90 4.26 -0.65
C ASN A 375 3.80 3.18 -0.74
N ASN A 376 2.77 3.44 -1.55
CA ASN A 376 1.65 2.53 -1.71
C ASN A 376 1.90 1.42 -2.74
N SER A 377 2.91 1.57 -3.61
CA SER A 377 3.19 0.60 -4.68
C SER A 377 4.06 -0.57 -4.21
N ILE A 378 4.91 -0.39 -3.20
CA ILE A 378 5.82 -1.44 -2.75
C ILE A 378 5.05 -2.64 -2.20
N THR A 379 5.36 -3.83 -2.73
CA THR A 379 4.67 -5.08 -2.42
C THR A 379 5.62 -6.02 -1.68
N ILE A 380 5.24 -6.45 -0.47
CA ILE A 380 5.84 -7.63 0.16
C ILE A 380 5.10 -8.85 -0.41
N VAL A 381 5.73 -9.57 -1.35
CA VAL A 381 5.14 -10.77 -1.96
C VAL A 381 5.08 -11.91 -0.96
N ARG A 382 6.09 -12.00 -0.09
CA ARG A 382 6.20 -12.97 1.00
C ARG A 382 7.23 -12.50 2.00
N ASP A 383 6.99 -12.80 3.27
CA ASP A 383 7.96 -12.68 4.36
C ASP A 383 7.71 -13.79 5.39
N ARG A 384 8.13 -15.02 5.08
CA ARG A 384 7.75 -16.22 5.85
C ARG A 384 8.33 -16.24 7.26
N ASN A 385 9.52 -15.67 7.41
CA ASN A 385 10.27 -15.67 8.66
C ASN A 385 10.17 -14.33 9.42
N ASN A 386 9.32 -13.40 8.95
CA ASN A 386 9.12 -12.06 9.52
C ASN A 386 10.43 -11.27 9.67
N TYR A 387 11.27 -11.29 8.63
CA TYR A 387 12.54 -10.56 8.60
C TYR A 387 12.36 -9.05 8.44
N LEU A 388 11.16 -8.59 8.07
CA LEU A 388 10.83 -7.18 7.97
C LEU A 388 9.99 -6.71 9.17
N PRO A 389 10.26 -5.50 9.71
CA PRO A 389 11.40 -4.64 9.39
C PRO A 389 12.75 -5.23 9.83
N LEU A 390 13.84 -4.79 9.20
CA LEU A 390 15.22 -5.20 9.48
C LEU A 390 15.62 -5.01 10.95
N THR A 391 14.97 -4.07 11.66
CA THR A 391 15.15 -3.85 13.10
C THR A 391 14.69 -5.02 13.97
N ASN A 392 13.96 -6.00 13.40
CA ASN A 392 13.60 -7.24 14.08
C ASN A 392 14.74 -8.26 14.11
N ILE A 393 15.72 -8.13 13.22
CA ILE A 393 16.73 -9.17 12.95
C ILE A 393 18.17 -8.67 13.01
N LEU A 394 18.39 -7.35 13.10
CA LEU A 394 19.70 -6.74 13.14
C LEU A 394 19.81 -5.74 14.29
N GLU A 395 20.82 -5.93 15.14
CA GLU A 395 21.27 -4.94 16.12
C GLU A 395 22.14 -3.86 15.45
N SER A 396 22.54 -2.81 16.17
CA SER A 396 23.24 -1.64 15.58
C SER A 396 24.70 -1.91 15.12
N ASP A 397 25.38 -2.84 15.76
CA ASP A 397 26.80 -3.17 15.55
C ASP A 397 27.03 -4.28 14.51
N GLU A 398 25.98 -5.03 14.17
CA GLU A 398 26.01 -6.12 13.19
C GLU A 398 26.27 -5.62 11.75
N GLU A 399 26.50 -6.52 10.80
CA GLU A 399 26.82 -6.13 9.41
C GLU A 399 25.72 -6.56 8.43
N LEU A 400 25.18 -5.59 7.69
CA LEU A 400 24.25 -5.82 6.58
C LEU A 400 25.02 -5.85 5.26
N LEU A 401 24.83 -6.90 4.46
CA LEU A 401 25.39 -6.98 3.12
C LEU A 401 24.31 -6.68 2.06
N LEU A 402 24.57 -5.69 1.21
CA LEU A 402 23.79 -5.38 0.02
C LEU A 402 24.52 -5.91 -1.23
N LEU A 403 23.85 -6.77 -1.98
CA LEU A 403 24.31 -7.33 -3.26
C LEU A 403 23.41 -6.82 -4.39
N THR A 404 23.97 -6.05 -5.33
CA THR A 404 23.18 -5.44 -6.41
C THR A 404 23.69 -5.80 -7.81
N PRO A 405 22.81 -5.93 -8.81
CA PRO A 405 23.21 -6.15 -10.19
C PRO A 405 23.71 -4.85 -10.81
N LEU A 406 24.37 -4.95 -11.96
CA LEU A 406 24.64 -3.80 -12.80
C LEU A 406 23.47 -3.59 -13.77
N VAL A 407 22.84 -2.41 -13.69
CA VAL A 407 21.70 -2.04 -14.57
C VAL A 407 22.11 -1.00 -15.61
N LYS A 408 21.31 -0.83 -16.66
CA LYS A 408 21.45 0.37 -17.49
C LYS A 408 20.73 1.53 -16.77
N PRO A 409 21.31 2.74 -16.72
CA PRO A 409 20.58 3.89 -16.21
C PRO A 409 19.31 4.15 -17.03
N LEU A 410 18.30 4.74 -16.40
CA LEU A 410 17.09 5.18 -17.11
C LEU A 410 17.45 6.22 -18.18
N ALA A 411 16.83 6.11 -19.35
CA ALA A 411 17.25 6.83 -20.56
C ALA A 411 17.28 8.36 -20.36
N ALA A 412 16.25 8.97 -19.78
CA ALA A 412 16.26 10.41 -19.53
C ALA A 412 17.27 10.84 -18.47
N SER A 413 17.47 10.05 -17.41
CA SER A 413 18.52 10.34 -16.42
C SER A 413 19.91 10.29 -17.05
N ALA A 414 20.16 9.36 -17.96
CA ALA A 414 21.42 9.27 -18.70
C ALA A 414 21.62 10.45 -19.67
N ALA A 415 20.58 10.80 -20.43
CA ALA A 415 20.65 11.87 -21.42
C ALA A 415 20.83 13.25 -20.77
N ALA A 416 20.03 13.57 -19.73
CA ALA A 416 20.16 14.82 -18.99
C ALA A 416 21.56 14.95 -18.34
N ARG A 417 22.11 13.86 -17.80
CA ARG A 417 23.44 13.88 -17.16
C ARG A 417 24.58 14.01 -18.15
N ALA A 418 24.54 13.32 -19.30
CA ALA A 418 25.55 13.47 -20.34
C ALA A 418 25.67 14.93 -20.82
N VAL A 419 24.55 15.64 -20.85
CA VAL A 419 24.52 17.07 -21.16
C VAL A 419 25.16 17.91 -20.05
N ILE A 420 24.76 17.72 -18.78
CA ILE A 420 25.33 18.47 -17.64
C ILE A 420 26.85 18.29 -17.56
N GLU A 421 27.33 17.06 -17.74
CA GLU A 421 28.77 16.75 -17.72
C GLU A 421 29.52 17.43 -18.86
N SER A 422 28.90 17.59 -20.04
CA SER A 422 29.53 18.31 -21.16
C SER A 422 29.60 19.83 -20.95
N LEU A 423 28.66 20.41 -20.19
CA LEU A 423 28.66 21.84 -19.82
C LEU A 423 29.69 22.15 -18.72
N ALA A 424 29.99 21.20 -17.84
CA ALA A 424 30.96 21.37 -16.74
C ALA A 424 32.44 21.42 -17.20
N VAL A 425 32.73 21.13 -18.47
CA VAL A 425 34.11 21.20 -19.05
C VAL A 425 34.57 22.65 -19.32
N GLY A 426 33.72 23.65 -19.08
CA GLY A 426 33.99 25.06 -19.37
C GLY A 426 34.57 25.95 -18.25
N SER A 427 34.73 25.47 -17.00
CA SER A 427 35.25 26.31 -15.89
C SER A 427 36.66 25.90 -15.44
N PRO A 428 37.65 26.83 -15.38
CA PRO A 428 39.00 26.53 -14.93
C PRO A 428 39.13 26.71 -13.41
N GLU A 429 38.51 25.84 -12.61
CA GLU A 429 38.91 25.65 -11.21
C GLU A 429 38.99 24.15 -10.87
N PRO A 430 40.06 23.70 -10.18
CA PRO A 430 40.29 22.28 -9.94
C PRO A 430 39.41 21.79 -8.78
N ALA A 431 38.23 21.28 -9.10
CA ALA A 431 37.49 20.41 -8.19
C ALA A 431 38.27 19.08 -8.02
N VAL A 432 39.13 19.07 -7.02
CA VAL A 432 39.80 17.87 -6.50
C VAL A 432 38.74 17.03 -5.76
N TRP A 433 37.99 16.19 -6.48
CA TRP A 433 37.54 14.86 -6.05
C TRP A 433 36.72 14.20 -7.17
N GLU A 434 36.92 12.89 -7.38
CA GLU A 434 36.27 12.01 -8.36
C GLU A 434 36.89 11.91 -9.77
N ARG A 435 38.22 11.74 -9.83
CA ARG A 435 38.83 10.88 -10.87
C ARG A 435 38.88 9.43 -10.39
N SER A 436 37.74 8.75 -10.43
CA SER A 436 37.67 7.28 -10.48
C SER A 436 36.95 6.88 -11.76
N ALA A 437 37.73 6.79 -12.84
CA ALA A 437 37.34 6.09 -14.05
C ALA A 437 37.24 4.59 -13.75
N SER A 438 36.09 4.14 -13.24
CA SER A 438 35.69 2.72 -13.23
C SER A 438 34.21 2.48 -12.86
N VAL A 439 33.40 3.52 -12.64
CA VAL A 439 31.99 3.32 -12.27
C VAL A 439 31.20 2.94 -13.52
N MET A 440 30.78 1.68 -13.60
CA MET A 440 29.77 1.27 -14.59
C MET A 440 28.47 1.99 -14.24
N SER A 441 27.86 2.66 -15.22
CA SER A 441 26.75 3.60 -15.01
C SER A 441 25.56 3.04 -14.20
N GLY A 442 25.38 1.72 -14.19
CA GLY A 442 24.40 1.00 -13.38
C GLY A 442 24.61 0.95 -11.87
N GLU A 443 25.84 1.15 -11.40
CA GLU A 443 26.17 1.02 -9.98
C GLU A 443 25.68 2.22 -9.16
N ARG A 444 25.50 3.37 -9.81
CA ARG A 444 25.20 4.64 -9.13
C ARG A 444 23.88 4.63 -8.36
N VAL A 445 22.80 4.10 -8.96
CA VAL A 445 21.47 4.03 -8.34
C VAL A 445 21.53 3.22 -7.05
N PHE A 446 22.13 2.04 -7.11
CA PHE A 446 22.21 1.15 -5.96
C PHE A 446 23.25 1.61 -4.92
N ARG A 447 24.25 2.40 -5.32
CA ARG A 447 25.16 3.05 -4.38
C ARG A 447 24.41 4.04 -3.47
N GLU A 448 23.45 4.79 -4.01
CA GLU A 448 22.62 5.68 -3.19
C GLU A 448 21.64 4.90 -2.31
N LEU A 449 21.13 3.75 -2.78
CA LEU A 449 20.39 2.81 -1.92
C LEU A 449 21.27 2.34 -0.74
N GLY A 450 22.50 1.90 -1.01
CA GLY A 450 23.46 1.50 0.03
C GLY A 450 23.76 2.61 1.04
N ARG A 451 23.97 3.84 0.57
CA ARG A 451 24.14 5.02 1.42
C ARG A 451 22.89 5.33 2.25
N SER A 452 21.71 5.21 1.67
CA SER A 452 20.44 5.46 2.36
C SER A 452 20.18 4.42 3.45
N LEU A 453 20.49 3.14 3.19
CA LEU A 453 20.48 2.09 4.20
C LEU A 453 21.47 2.40 5.34
N ALA A 454 22.70 2.80 5.01
CA ALA A 454 23.72 3.15 6.02
C ALA A 454 23.28 4.33 6.90
N ARG A 455 22.75 5.41 6.28
CA ARG A 455 22.21 6.58 7.00
C ARG A 455 21.05 6.19 7.91
N ARG A 456 20.11 5.36 7.45
CA ARG A 456 18.94 4.95 8.24
C ARG A 456 19.34 4.03 9.40
N ARG A 457 20.28 3.12 9.18
CA ARG A 457 20.73 2.13 10.16
C ARG A 457 21.56 2.74 11.29
N ASN A 458 22.34 3.79 10.99
CA ASN A 458 23.43 4.24 11.84
C ASN A 458 24.43 3.11 12.20
N GLY A 459 24.71 2.23 11.22
CA GLY A 459 25.54 1.03 11.39
C GLY A 459 26.23 0.62 10.07
N ARG A 460 27.05 -0.43 10.11
CA ARG A 460 27.80 -0.92 8.95
C ARG A 460 26.90 -1.53 7.87
N VAL A 461 27.03 -1.03 6.64
CA VAL A 461 26.45 -1.62 5.43
C VAL A 461 27.60 -1.88 4.45
N LEU A 462 27.78 -3.14 4.09
CA LEU A 462 28.71 -3.55 3.04
C LEU A 462 27.93 -3.62 1.73
N HIS A 463 28.44 -3.02 0.67
CA HIS A 463 27.78 -3.01 -0.63
C HIS A 463 28.76 -3.49 -1.71
N THR A 464 28.36 -4.48 -2.49
CA THR A 464 29.12 -4.92 -3.66
C THR A 464 28.19 -5.32 -4.81
N SER A 465 28.67 -5.11 -6.03
CA SER A 465 27.94 -5.43 -7.25
C SER A 465 28.28 -6.84 -7.74
N TYR A 466 27.29 -7.54 -8.31
CA TYR A 466 27.48 -8.85 -8.94
C TYR A 466 27.17 -8.82 -10.44
N THR A 467 27.71 -9.79 -11.19
CA THR A 467 27.66 -9.82 -12.67
C THR A 467 27.39 -11.24 -13.17
N ALA A 468 27.35 -11.42 -14.50
CA ALA A 468 27.20 -12.72 -15.14
C ALA A 468 28.32 -13.73 -14.80
N ASN A 469 29.44 -13.27 -14.23
CA ASN A 469 30.52 -14.13 -13.71
C ASN A 469 30.12 -14.91 -12.44
N GLY A 470 28.90 -14.69 -11.92
CA GLY A 470 28.36 -15.42 -10.79
C GLY A 470 29.01 -15.04 -9.46
N LEU A 471 29.04 -16.00 -8.55
CA LEU A 471 29.51 -15.83 -7.18
C LEU A 471 31.04 -15.97 -7.14
N ARG A 472 31.73 -14.98 -6.55
CA ARG A 472 33.20 -14.92 -6.47
C ARG A 472 33.63 -15.18 -5.02
N PRO A 473 34.88 -15.60 -4.76
CA PRO A 473 35.36 -15.84 -3.38
C PRO A 473 35.16 -14.64 -2.44
N GLN A 474 35.27 -13.41 -2.96
CA GLN A 474 34.98 -12.20 -2.19
C GLN A 474 33.50 -12.09 -1.79
N HIS A 475 32.57 -12.47 -2.68
CA HIS A 475 31.15 -12.51 -2.35
C HIS A 475 30.88 -13.57 -1.26
N GLU A 476 31.48 -14.75 -1.36
CA GLU A 476 31.34 -15.82 -0.35
C GLU A 476 31.78 -15.36 1.03
N GLN A 477 32.97 -14.74 1.12
CA GLN A 477 33.51 -14.23 2.38
C GLN A 477 32.59 -13.16 3.00
N LEU A 478 32.05 -12.25 2.18
CA LEU A 478 31.13 -11.22 2.65
C LEU A 478 29.80 -11.82 3.11
N ILE A 479 29.26 -12.80 2.38
CA ILE A 479 28.02 -13.50 2.71
C ILE A 479 28.16 -14.27 4.03
N ILE A 480 29.29 -14.96 4.24
CA ILE A 480 29.56 -15.69 5.49
C ILE A 480 29.65 -14.74 6.69
N ARG A 481 30.28 -13.58 6.49
CA ARG A 481 30.54 -12.57 7.55
C ARG A 481 29.31 -11.76 7.95
N ALA A 482 28.39 -11.49 7.02
CA ALA A 482 27.24 -10.63 7.27
C ALA A 482 26.18 -11.31 8.18
N SER A 483 25.54 -10.52 9.03
CA SER A 483 24.41 -10.97 9.87
C SER A 483 23.11 -11.06 9.07
N ALA A 484 22.96 -10.28 8.00
CA ALA A 484 21.86 -10.38 7.04
C ALA A 484 22.29 -9.96 5.64
N VAL A 485 21.61 -10.48 4.62
CA VAL A 485 21.90 -10.21 3.21
C VAL A 485 20.65 -9.70 2.49
N ILE A 486 20.81 -8.60 1.74
CA ILE A 486 19.84 -8.11 0.76
C ILE A 486 20.39 -8.36 -0.64
N VAL A 487 19.67 -9.13 -1.46
CA VAL A 487 19.97 -9.29 -2.88
C VAL A 487 18.94 -8.51 -3.68
N VAL A 488 19.39 -7.56 -4.49
CA VAL A 488 18.55 -6.82 -5.43
C VAL A 488 18.54 -7.56 -6.76
N THR A 489 17.41 -7.63 -7.48
CA THR A 489 17.35 -8.09 -8.88
C THR A 489 16.64 -7.05 -9.75
N ALA A 490 16.99 -6.99 -11.03
CA ALA A 490 16.35 -6.12 -12.00
C ALA A 490 16.19 -6.84 -13.35
N ASP A 491 14.93 -7.12 -13.73
CA ASP A 491 14.55 -7.84 -14.95
C ASP A 491 15.36 -9.14 -15.13
N ALA A 492 15.39 -9.97 -14.09
CA ALA A 492 16.11 -11.23 -14.06
C ALA A 492 15.63 -12.20 -15.16
N ASN A 493 14.39 -12.10 -15.64
CA ASN A 493 13.91 -12.86 -16.80
C ASN A 493 14.71 -12.56 -18.07
N ARG A 494 15.23 -11.34 -18.24
CA ARG A 494 16.14 -10.97 -19.35
C ARG A 494 17.61 -11.19 -19.01
N ASN A 495 17.91 -11.40 -17.73
CA ASN A 495 19.25 -11.48 -17.17
C ASN A 495 19.34 -12.72 -16.28
N LEU A 496 19.17 -13.91 -16.86
CA LEU A 496 18.98 -15.18 -16.14
C LEU A 496 20.10 -15.49 -15.11
N TYR A 497 21.28 -14.91 -15.29
CA TYR A 497 22.38 -15.01 -14.31
C TYR A 497 22.00 -14.47 -12.93
N GLN A 498 21.13 -13.46 -12.85
CA GLN A 498 20.67 -12.88 -11.58
C GLN A 498 19.80 -13.88 -10.80
N THR A 499 18.92 -14.61 -11.50
CA THR A 499 18.10 -15.68 -10.90
C THR A 499 18.99 -16.80 -10.34
N ALA A 500 20.01 -17.21 -11.10
CA ALA A 500 20.97 -18.22 -10.64
C ALA A 500 21.78 -17.72 -9.43
N PHE A 501 22.23 -16.46 -9.46
CA PHE A 501 22.97 -15.84 -8.37
C PHE A 501 22.15 -15.79 -7.07
N ALA A 502 20.92 -15.28 -7.11
CA ALA A 502 20.06 -15.19 -5.93
C ALA A 502 19.73 -16.57 -5.34
N LYS A 503 19.48 -17.58 -6.19
CA LYS A 503 19.28 -18.97 -5.75
C LYS A 503 20.54 -19.55 -5.10
N HIS A 504 21.72 -19.25 -5.63
CA HIS A 504 22.99 -19.68 -5.05
C HIS A 504 23.21 -19.06 -3.66
N VAL A 505 23.00 -17.75 -3.51
CA VAL A 505 23.07 -17.07 -2.21
C VAL A 505 22.09 -17.70 -1.22
N SER A 506 20.85 -17.97 -1.64
CA SER A 506 19.85 -18.65 -0.80
C SER A 506 20.32 -20.02 -0.32
N LEU A 507 20.99 -20.81 -1.16
CA LEU A 507 21.52 -22.11 -0.75
C LEU A 507 22.64 -21.99 0.28
N MET A 508 23.53 -21.00 0.13
CA MET A 508 24.59 -20.73 1.11
C MET A 508 24.04 -20.31 2.47
N MET A 509 22.95 -19.53 2.49
CA MET A 509 22.33 -19.08 3.74
C MET A 509 21.61 -20.20 4.51
N SER A 510 21.28 -21.30 3.83
CA SER A 510 20.65 -22.47 4.45
C SER A 510 21.63 -23.61 4.81
N HIS A 511 22.94 -23.49 4.51
CA HIS A 511 23.93 -24.54 4.79
C HIS A 511 24.87 -24.16 5.96
N GLY A 512 24.88 -24.96 7.03
CA GLY A 512 26.02 -25.04 7.96
C GLY A 512 25.89 -24.39 9.35
N GLU A 513 24.76 -23.76 9.72
CA GLU A 513 24.53 -23.20 11.05
C GLU A 513 23.21 -23.72 11.67
N GLU A 514 23.10 -23.77 13.01
CA GLU A 514 21.87 -24.18 13.73
C GLU A 514 20.66 -23.26 13.46
N LYS A 515 20.89 -22.06 12.88
CA LYS A 515 19.89 -21.04 12.58
C LYS A 515 20.12 -20.45 11.18
N GLU A 516 19.06 -20.35 10.38
CA GLU A 516 19.13 -19.82 9.01
C GLU A 516 19.42 -18.30 9.00
N LYS A 517 20.40 -17.85 8.21
CA LYS A 517 20.75 -16.42 8.09
C LYS A 517 19.67 -15.66 7.31
N PRO A 518 19.27 -14.45 7.75
CA PRO A 518 18.28 -13.65 7.03
C PRO A 518 18.70 -13.27 5.61
N LEU A 519 17.89 -13.68 4.63
CA LEU A 519 17.99 -13.29 3.23
C LEU A 519 16.71 -12.58 2.80
N ILE A 520 16.85 -11.32 2.38
CA ILE A 520 15.79 -10.54 1.73
C ILE A 520 16.16 -10.39 0.26
N VAL A 521 15.22 -10.71 -0.63
CA VAL A 521 15.38 -10.44 -2.06
C VAL A 521 14.44 -9.32 -2.49
N VAL A 522 14.98 -8.32 -3.18
CA VAL A 522 14.23 -7.16 -3.68
C VAL A 522 14.28 -7.13 -5.20
N ALA A 523 13.17 -7.41 -5.87
CA ALA A 523 13.05 -7.18 -7.30
C ALA A 523 12.64 -5.72 -7.55
N VAL A 524 13.51 -4.95 -8.18
CA VAL A 524 13.30 -3.51 -8.39
C VAL A 524 12.64 -3.16 -9.72
N SER A 525 12.24 -4.18 -10.49
CA SER A 525 11.46 -4.02 -11.71
C SER A 525 10.39 -5.12 -11.73
N SER A 526 10.59 -6.17 -12.53
CA SER A 526 9.62 -7.24 -12.68
C SER A 526 9.32 -8.01 -11.38
N PRO A 527 8.03 -8.14 -10.97
CA PRO A 527 7.63 -9.01 -9.84
C PRO A 527 7.83 -10.50 -10.13
N TYR A 528 8.12 -10.86 -11.38
CA TYR A 528 8.20 -12.25 -11.85
C TYR A 528 9.61 -12.83 -11.69
N ASP A 529 10.64 -12.01 -11.45
CA ASP A 529 12.07 -12.39 -11.40
C ASP A 529 12.36 -13.67 -10.59
N LEU A 530 11.73 -13.77 -9.42
CA LEU A 530 11.93 -14.86 -8.46
C LEU A 530 10.61 -15.32 -7.81
N LEU A 531 9.49 -15.10 -8.49
CA LEU A 531 8.17 -15.48 -7.99
C LEU A 531 8.09 -17.00 -7.74
N ASP A 532 8.60 -17.81 -8.67
CA ASP A 532 8.63 -19.28 -8.58
C ASP A 532 9.69 -19.82 -7.60
N ALA A 533 10.62 -18.99 -7.12
CA ALA A 533 11.70 -19.40 -6.25
C ALA A 533 11.22 -19.54 -4.79
N THR A 534 10.28 -20.45 -4.54
CA THR A 534 9.54 -20.60 -3.27
C THR A 534 10.40 -20.82 -2.02
N LYS A 535 11.68 -21.20 -2.17
CA LYS A 535 12.64 -21.34 -1.06
C LYS A 535 13.09 -20.02 -0.44
N ILE A 536 13.08 -18.91 -1.20
CA ILE A 536 13.44 -17.59 -0.67
C ILE A 536 12.34 -17.10 0.29
N GLY A 537 12.66 -16.97 1.58
CA GLY A 537 11.66 -16.67 2.62
C GLY A 537 11.02 -15.27 2.51
N THR A 538 11.81 -14.28 2.09
CA THR A 538 11.41 -12.87 2.04
C THR A 538 11.67 -12.27 0.66
N TYR A 539 10.61 -11.80 -0.01
CA TYR A 539 10.65 -11.26 -1.37
C TYR A 539 9.80 -9.99 -1.48
N VAL A 540 10.43 -8.90 -1.88
CA VAL A 540 9.86 -7.56 -1.99
C VAL A 540 9.95 -7.08 -3.44
N VAL A 541 8.96 -6.33 -3.90
CA VAL A 541 8.93 -5.75 -5.25
C VAL A 541 8.69 -4.24 -5.18
N THR A 542 9.46 -3.46 -5.93
CA THR A 542 9.28 -1.99 -6.03
C THR A 542 8.75 -1.51 -7.38
N TYR A 543 8.76 -2.37 -8.42
CA TYR A 543 8.29 -2.09 -9.80
C TYR A 543 9.04 -0.98 -10.55
N ASP A 544 10.04 -0.38 -9.89
CA ASP A 544 10.85 0.72 -10.38
C ASP A 544 12.11 0.86 -9.49
N PHE A 545 13.20 1.34 -10.09
CA PHE A 545 14.48 1.60 -9.43
C PHE A 545 14.89 3.08 -9.47
N THR A 546 13.93 3.99 -9.64
CA THR A 546 14.14 5.43 -9.41
C THR A 546 14.59 5.71 -7.96
N GLU A 547 15.21 6.86 -7.75
CA GLU A 547 15.71 7.28 -6.43
C GLU A 547 14.58 7.38 -5.38
N THR A 548 13.38 7.82 -5.79
CA THR A 548 12.19 7.85 -4.92
C THR A 548 11.72 6.45 -4.55
N ALA A 549 11.67 5.50 -5.50
CA ALA A 549 11.34 4.10 -5.21
C ALA A 549 12.32 3.48 -4.20
N MET A 550 13.62 3.73 -4.37
CA MET A 550 14.65 3.22 -3.45
C MET A 550 14.56 3.87 -2.07
N THR A 551 14.20 5.15 -1.99
CA THR A 551 13.97 5.84 -0.72
C THR A 551 12.75 5.25 0.02
N SER A 552 11.65 5.02 -0.68
CA SER A 552 10.47 4.33 -0.13
C SER A 552 10.78 2.89 0.28
N LEU A 553 11.62 2.18 -0.46
CA LEU A 553 12.10 0.84 -0.10
C LEU A 553 12.83 0.84 1.23
N VAL A 554 13.77 1.78 1.46
CA VAL A 554 14.48 1.88 2.75
C VAL A 554 13.48 2.10 3.89
N ARG A 555 12.47 2.94 3.70
CA ARG A 555 11.41 3.17 4.70
C ARG A 555 10.61 1.90 5.00
N VAL A 556 10.28 1.10 3.98
CA VAL A 556 9.61 -0.22 4.16
C VAL A 556 10.53 -1.18 4.92
N LEU A 557 11.79 -1.30 4.50
CA LEU A 557 12.76 -2.22 5.11
C LEU A 557 12.99 -1.91 6.59
N TYR A 558 12.89 -0.65 7.02
CA TYR A 558 13.04 -0.25 8.42
C TYR A 558 11.70 -0.07 9.18
N GLY A 559 10.56 -0.28 8.52
CA GLY A 559 9.24 -0.21 9.15
C GLY A 559 8.72 1.21 9.40
N ASP A 560 9.29 2.21 8.73
CA ASP A 560 8.82 3.60 8.77
C ASP A 560 7.49 3.78 8.05
N ILE A 561 7.21 2.89 7.10
CA ILE A 561 5.94 2.80 6.38
C ILE A 561 5.52 1.33 6.27
N ILE A 562 4.22 1.10 6.38
CA ILE A 562 3.63 -0.22 6.16
C ILE A 562 3.36 -0.35 4.66
N PRO A 563 3.96 -1.32 3.95
CA PRO A 563 3.72 -1.51 2.53
C PRO A 563 2.28 -1.98 2.29
N SER A 564 1.59 -1.36 1.35
CA SER A 564 0.21 -1.69 0.98
C SER A 564 0.06 -2.28 -0.42
N GLY A 565 1.16 -2.35 -1.18
CA GLY A 565 1.18 -2.84 -2.55
C GLY A 565 0.78 -4.32 -2.61
N CYS A 566 0.12 -4.69 -3.70
CA CYS A 566 -0.25 -6.06 -4.02
C CYS A 566 0.24 -6.42 -5.42
N LEU A 567 0.55 -7.69 -5.67
CA LEU A 567 0.85 -8.13 -7.04
C LEU A 567 -0.37 -7.83 -7.92
N PRO A 568 -0.21 -7.09 -9.04
CA PRO A 568 -1.30 -6.89 -9.99
C PRO A 568 -1.55 -8.16 -10.81
N GLY A 569 -2.71 -8.22 -11.46
CA GLY A 569 -3.03 -9.27 -12.41
C GLY A 569 -3.63 -10.55 -11.81
N THR A 570 -3.55 -11.64 -12.58
CA THR A 570 -4.13 -12.95 -12.24
C THR A 570 -3.44 -13.60 -11.04
N ILE A 571 -2.17 -13.29 -10.78
CA ILE A 571 -1.46 -13.74 -9.57
C ILE A 571 -2.08 -13.12 -8.31
N SER A 572 -2.60 -11.89 -8.40
CA SER A 572 -3.44 -11.30 -7.35
C SER A 572 -4.67 -12.16 -7.11
N GLN A 573 -5.31 -12.67 -8.17
CA GLN A 573 -6.48 -13.52 -8.08
C GLN A 573 -6.14 -14.93 -7.57
N SER A 574 -4.95 -15.45 -7.85
CA SER A 574 -4.42 -16.68 -7.25
C SER A 574 -4.08 -16.50 -5.76
N GLN A 575 -3.61 -15.31 -5.34
CA GLN A 575 -3.54 -14.93 -3.93
C GLN A 575 -4.92 -14.63 -3.31
N ARG A 576 -5.93 -14.24 -4.11
CA ARG A 576 -7.36 -14.29 -3.73
C ARG A 576 -7.91 -15.72 -3.67
N LEU A 577 -7.20 -16.71 -4.25
CA LEU A 577 -7.43 -18.16 -4.16
C LEU A 577 -6.52 -18.85 -3.12
N GLY A 578 -5.74 -18.09 -2.33
CA GLY A 578 -5.65 -18.40 -0.91
C GLY A 578 -7.07 -18.23 -0.34
N PRO A 579 -7.54 -19.09 0.59
CA PRO A 579 -8.97 -19.31 0.80
C PRO A 579 -9.67 -17.96 0.88
N ALA A 580 -10.55 -17.70 -0.11
CA ALA A 580 -11.33 -16.47 -0.22
C ALA A 580 -11.66 -16.01 1.20
N ARG A 581 -11.25 -14.79 1.60
CA ARG A 581 -11.38 -14.29 2.98
C ARG A 581 -12.72 -14.76 3.52
N GLN A 582 -12.68 -15.82 4.33
CA GLN A 582 -13.86 -16.63 4.54
C GLN A 582 -14.76 -15.81 5.43
N HIS A 583 -15.84 -15.28 4.87
CA HIS A 583 -16.87 -14.62 5.65
C HIS A 583 -17.62 -15.72 6.38
N TRP A 584 -17.27 -15.92 7.64
CA TRP A 584 -17.95 -16.88 8.48
C TRP A 584 -19.34 -16.35 8.80
N LEU A 585 -20.33 -17.23 8.76
CA LEU A 585 -21.65 -16.91 9.29
C LEU A 585 -21.50 -16.65 10.79
N VAL A 586 -21.77 -15.41 11.20
CA VAL A 586 -21.79 -15.02 12.60
C VAL A 586 -23.24 -15.00 13.06
N GLU A 587 -23.55 -15.85 14.03
CA GLU A 587 -24.87 -15.94 14.64
C GLU A 587 -24.88 -15.21 15.99
N THR A 588 -26.06 -14.76 16.41
CA THR A 588 -26.26 -14.30 17.79
C THR A 588 -26.13 -15.51 18.72
N PHE A 589 -25.38 -15.32 19.80
CA PHE A 589 -25.26 -16.31 20.87
C PHE A 589 -26.62 -16.54 21.53
N ASN A 590 -26.96 -17.81 21.76
CA ASN A 590 -28.13 -18.22 22.50
C ASN A 590 -27.67 -19.08 23.68
N GLU A 591 -28.02 -18.67 24.90
CA GLU A 591 -27.52 -19.29 26.12
C GLU A 591 -27.87 -20.77 26.24
N ASP A 592 -29.14 -21.15 26.02
CA ASP A 592 -29.58 -22.54 26.08
C ASP A 592 -28.85 -23.44 25.05
N ARG A 593 -28.56 -22.87 23.87
CA ARG A 593 -27.95 -23.60 22.75
C ARG A 593 -26.42 -23.67 22.84
N ASP A 594 -25.76 -22.59 23.24
CA ASP A 594 -24.34 -22.36 22.99
C ASP A 594 -23.47 -22.40 24.25
N SER A 595 -24.02 -22.28 25.47
CA SER A 595 -23.23 -22.17 26.71
C SER A 595 -22.29 -23.36 26.94
N HIS A 596 -22.77 -24.60 26.75
CA HIS A 596 -21.91 -25.78 26.90
C HIS A 596 -20.75 -25.82 25.88
N ALA A 597 -21.02 -25.41 24.65
CA ALA A 597 -20.00 -25.35 23.61
C ALA A 597 -19.00 -24.19 23.82
N LEU A 598 -19.44 -23.11 24.46
CA LEU A 598 -18.57 -22.02 24.91
C LEU A 598 -17.65 -22.47 26.05
N ASP A 599 -18.17 -23.21 27.04
CA ASP A 599 -17.34 -23.79 28.10
C ASP A 599 -16.26 -24.73 27.53
N ALA A 600 -16.62 -25.55 26.54
CA ALA A 600 -15.66 -26.40 25.83
C ALA A 600 -14.59 -25.59 25.06
N LEU A 601 -14.97 -24.49 24.42
CA LEU A 601 -14.03 -23.59 23.73
C LEU A 601 -13.10 -22.89 24.74
N ILE A 602 -13.62 -22.40 25.86
CA ILE A 602 -12.81 -21.80 26.94
C ILE A 602 -11.79 -22.81 27.46
N LYS A 603 -12.22 -24.05 27.73
CA LYS A 603 -11.32 -25.13 28.14
C LYS A 603 -10.22 -25.40 27.11
N THR A 604 -10.56 -25.41 25.83
CA THR A 604 -9.58 -25.61 24.73
C THR A 604 -8.53 -24.49 24.72
N LEU A 605 -8.94 -23.24 24.99
CA LEU A 605 -8.01 -22.10 25.09
C LEU A 605 -7.08 -22.20 26.30
N ILE A 606 -7.59 -22.68 27.43
CA ILE A 606 -6.80 -22.93 28.64
C ILE A 606 -5.75 -24.03 28.35
N ASP A 607 -6.15 -25.11 27.68
CA ASP A 607 -5.28 -26.25 27.39
C ASP A 607 -4.18 -25.94 26.35
N ASP A 608 -4.42 -25.03 25.39
CA ASP A 608 -3.45 -24.58 24.37
C ASP A 608 -2.34 -23.67 24.96
N THR A 609 -2.53 -23.19 26.18
CA THR A 609 -1.64 -22.19 26.78
C THR A 609 -0.51 -22.87 27.58
N PRO A 610 0.78 -22.57 27.31
CA PRO A 610 1.93 -23.15 28.02
C PRO A 610 1.83 -23.03 29.55
N GLN A 611 2.40 -23.99 30.28
CA GLN A 611 2.29 -24.11 31.75
C GLN A 611 2.64 -22.84 32.55
N ALA A 612 3.52 -21.98 32.02
CA ALA A 612 3.93 -20.73 32.65
C ALA A 612 2.98 -19.53 32.37
N GLN A 613 1.88 -19.74 31.63
CA GLN A 613 1.02 -18.69 31.04
C GLN A 613 -0.49 -18.90 31.34
N ARG A 614 -0.82 -19.80 32.28
CA ARG A 614 -2.14 -20.44 32.44
C ARG A 614 -3.33 -19.61 32.96
N ILE A 615 -3.27 -18.28 33.08
CA ILE A 615 -3.86 -17.66 34.29
C ILE A 615 -5.17 -16.86 34.08
N GLU A 616 -5.47 -16.24 32.92
CA GLU A 616 -6.62 -15.31 32.86
C GLU A 616 -7.99 -15.99 32.74
N LEU A 617 -8.07 -17.15 32.09
CA LEU A 617 -9.34 -17.86 31.80
C LEU A 617 -9.60 -19.06 32.71
N SER A 618 -8.65 -19.45 33.54
CA SER A 618 -8.69 -20.69 34.32
C SER A 618 -9.92 -20.81 35.24
N GLY A 619 -10.41 -19.70 35.78
CA GLY A 619 -11.65 -19.64 36.57
C GLY A 619 -12.90 -19.23 35.80
N ALA A 620 -12.81 -19.03 34.47
CA ALA A 620 -13.86 -18.45 33.65
C ALA A 620 -14.75 -19.54 33.04
N THR A 621 -16.06 -19.27 33.02
CA THR A 621 -17.08 -20.10 32.36
C THR A 621 -17.94 -19.22 31.46
N SER A 622 -18.83 -19.84 30.70
CA SER A 622 -19.88 -19.17 29.94
C SER A 622 -20.68 -18.20 30.81
N THR A 623 -21.03 -18.62 32.03
CA THR A 623 -21.74 -17.77 33.02
C THR A 623 -20.93 -16.55 33.48
N SER A 624 -19.60 -16.59 33.44
CA SER A 624 -18.77 -15.42 33.74
C SER A 624 -18.92 -14.29 32.72
N LEU A 625 -19.48 -14.57 31.54
CA LEU A 625 -19.61 -13.64 30.42
C LEU A 625 -21.06 -13.19 30.19
N ILE A 626 -22.00 -13.57 31.05
CA ILE A 626 -23.44 -13.30 30.91
C ILE A 626 -23.94 -12.61 32.20
N LEU A 627 -24.22 -11.31 32.14
CA LEU A 627 -24.46 -10.47 33.32
C LEU A 627 -25.92 -10.42 33.76
N HIS A 628 -26.89 -10.60 32.85
CA HIS A 628 -28.33 -10.46 33.13
C HIS A 628 -28.71 -9.15 33.85
N HIS A 629 -27.99 -8.07 33.59
CA HIS A 629 -28.19 -6.80 34.29
C HIS A 629 -29.12 -5.87 33.50
N PRO A 630 -30.19 -5.30 34.08
CA PRO A 630 -31.19 -4.52 33.33
C PRO A 630 -30.64 -3.24 32.66
N ASP A 631 -29.58 -2.68 33.23
CA ASP A 631 -28.91 -1.48 32.72
C ASP A 631 -27.80 -1.76 31.66
N ILE A 632 -27.52 -3.04 31.40
CA ILE A 632 -26.50 -3.47 30.44
C ILE A 632 -27.20 -4.23 29.32
N LEU A 633 -27.06 -3.78 28.07
CA LEU A 633 -27.56 -4.53 26.93
C LEU A 633 -26.48 -5.49 26.43
N GLU A 634 -26.82 -6.77 26.34
CA GLU A 634 -25.91 -7.83 25.93
C GLU A 634 -26.22 -8.27 24.49
N SER A 635 -25.17 -8.48 23.68
CA SER A 635 -25.32 -8.97 22.30
C SER A 635 -24.07 -9.77 21.93
N HIS A 636 -23.99 -11.01 22.41
CA HIS A 636 -22.84 -11.85 22.14
C HIS A 636 -23.00 -12.60 20.81
N PHE A 637 -21.89 -13.01 20.21
CA PHE A 637 -21.84 -13.58 18.88
C PHE A 637 -20.99 -14.84 18.84
N VAL A 638 -21.38 -15.77 17.98
CA VAL A 638 -20.68 -17.05 17.78
C VAL A 638 -20.45 -17.36 16.31
N VAL A 639 -19.38 -18.10 16.06
CA VAL A 639 -19.18 -18.87 14.82
C VAL A 639 -19.16 -20.33 15.21
N ARG A 640 -20.07 -21.12 14.65
CA ARG A 640 -20.26 -22.54 15.01
C ARG A 640 -20.19 -23.45 13.79
N ASN A 641 -19.80 -24.69 14.04
CA ASN A 641 -19.99 -25.77 13.08
C ASN A 641 -21.47 -26.19 13.06
N SER A 642 -22.11 -26.15 11.90
CA SER A 642 -23.54 -26.46 11.79
C SER A 642 -23.88 -27.93 12.08
N SER A 643 -22.93 -28.85 11.92
CA SER A 643 -23.14 -30.29 12.11
C SER A 643 -22.77 -30.77 13.51
N THR A 644 -21.67 -30.27 14.07
CA THR A 644 -21.19 -30.71 15.39
C THR A 644 -21.60 -29.80 16.54
N HIS A 645 -22.17 -28.63 16.23
CA HIS A 645 -22.49 -27.57 17.20
C HIS A 645 -21.29 -27.03 17.99
N ALA A 646 -20.05 -27.43 17.66
CA ALA A 646 -18.85 -26.88 18.27
C ALA A 646 -18.65 -25.41 17.88
N LEU A 647 -18.26 -24.57 18.84
CA LEU A 647 -17.92 -23.17 18.58
C LEU A 647 -16.48 -23.07 18.08
N PHE A 648 -16.28 -22.40 16.95
CA PHE A 648 -14.95 -22.03 16.45
C PHE A 648 -14.53 -20.62 16.90
N GLY A 649 -15.49 -19.82 17.35
CA GLY A 649 -15.19 -18.53 17.99
C GLY A 649 -16.40 -17.92 18.68
N PHE A 650 -16.14 -17.02 19.61
CA PHE A 650 -17.14 -16.33 20.43
C PHE A 650 -16.69 -14.89 20.67
N CYS A 651 -17.64 -13.95 20.73
CA CYS A 651 -17.38 -12.56 21.07
C CYS A 651 -18.44 -12.01 22.00
N ALA A 652 -18.03 -11.55 23.19
CA ALA A 652 -18.91 -10.94 24.17
C ALA A 652 -18.96 -9.42 23.98
N THR A 653 -20.15 -8.88 23.70
CA THR A 653 -20.37 -7.42 23.69
C THR A 653 -21.39 -6.98 24.74
N TYR A 654 -21.16 -5.78 25.27
CA TYR A 654 -21.98 -5.14 26.29
C TYR A 654 -22.18 -3.66 25.94
N PHE A 655 -23.35 -3.11 26.22
CA PHE A 655 -23.61 -1.68 26.11
C PHE A 655 -24.13 -1.12 27.42
N PHE A 656 -23.35 -0.23 28.04
CA PHE A 656 -23.64 0.38 29.33
C PHE A 656 -24.43 1.66 29.13
N LYS A 657 -25.75 1.60 29.38
CA LYS A 657 -26.69 2.69 29.07
C LYS A 657 -26.32 4.01 29.75
N LYS A 658 -25.86 3.97 31.01
CA LYS A 658 -25.55 5.16 31.80
C LYS A 658 -24.37 5.96 31.24
N THR A 659 -23.32 5.28 30.79
CA THR A 659 -22.12 5.94 30.24
C THR A 659 -22.18 6.11 28.72
N GLY A 660 -23.05 5.37 28.03
CA GLY A 660 -23.07 5.31 26.57
C GLY A 660 -21.87 4.58 25.99
N THR A 661 -21.30 3.60 26.74
CA THR A 661 -20.08 2.89 26.33
C THR A 661 -20.44 1.51 25.78
N GLY A 662 -20.10 1.27 24.51
CA GLY A 662 -20.09 -0.07 23.91
C GLY A 662 -18.77 -0.78 24.19
N VAL A 663 -18.82 -2.04 24.60
CA VAL A 663 -17.66 -2.78 25.08
C VAL A 663 -17.57 -4.11 24.34
N ILE A 664 -16.37 -4.47 23.88
CA ILE A 664 -16.02 -5.85 23.55
C ILE A 664 -15.25 -6.38 24.76
N GLY A 665 -15.90 -7.22 25.57
CA GLY A 665 -15.31 -7.74 26.82
C GLY A 665 -14.50 -9.02 26.63
N ALA A 666 -14.78 -9.80 25.58
CA ALA A 666 -13.99 -10.99 25.23
C ALA A 666 -14.09 -11.30 23.74
N LEU A 667 -13.02 -11.84 23.17
CA LEU A 667 -12.99 -12.37 21.80
C LEU A 667 -12.15 -13.64 21.76
N PHE A 668 -12.81 -14.76 21.44
CA PHE A 668 -12.24 -16.09 21.42
C PHE A 668 -12.26 -16.68 20.01
N VAL A 669 -11.18 -17.37 19.66
CA VAL A 669 -11.07 -18.16 18.44
C VAL A 669 -10.31 -19.44 18.78
N ASP A 670 -10.90 -20.58 18.42
CA ASP A 670 -10.28 -21.90 18.54
C ASP A 670 -8.85 -21.86 17.95
N PRO A 671 -7.80 -22.24 18.72
CA PRO A 671 -6.41 -22.22 18.27
C PRO A 671 -6.18 -22.91 16.94
N ALA A 672 -6.80 -24.07 16.71
CA ALA A 672 -6.68 -24.86 15.50
C ALA A 672 -7.39 -24.22 14.29
N ARG A 673 -8.23 -23.20 14.53
CA ARG A 673 -9.00 -22.46 13.52
C ARG A 673 -8.57 -21.00 13.40
N ARG A 674 -7.51 -20.58 14.08
CA ARG A 674 -6.91 -19.24 13.89
C ARG A 674 -6.43 -19.08 12.44
N LYS A 675 -6.28 -17.83 11.99
CA LYS A 675 -5.95 -17.46 10.60
C LYS A 675 -7.04 -17.77 9.55
N LEU A 676 -8.22 -18.23 9.96
CA LEU A 676 -9.39 -18.44 9.07
C LEU A 676 -10.36 -17.24 9.01
N SER A 677 -9.98 -16.05 9.48
CA SER A 677 -10.85 -14.84 9.52
C SER A 677 -12.07 -14.91 10.45
N ILE A 678 -12.18 -15.92 11.32
CA ILE A 678 -13.25 -16.05 12.32
C ILE A 678 -13.28 -14.85 13.26
N GLY A 679 -12.15 -14.51 13.89
CA GLY A 679 -12.06 -13.39 14.83
C GLY A 679 -12.41 -12.04 14.20
N ARG A 680 -12.07 -11.84 12.92
CA ARG A 680 -12.45 -10.63 12.16
C ARG A 680 -13.96 -10.58 11.91
N SER A 681 -14.55 -11.71 11.52
CA SER A 681 -16.00 -11.79 11.27
C SER A 681 -16.78 -11.48 12.55
N LEU A 682 -16.37 -12.06 13.67
CA LEU A 682 -16.94 -11.79 15.00
C LEU A 682 -16.79 -10.32 15.42
N HIS A 683 -15.58 -9.76 15.29
CA HIS A 683 -15.31 -8.37 15.63
C HIS A 683 -16.13 -7.38 14.78
N ASN A 684 -16.18 -7.58 13.47
CA ASN A 684 -16.97 -6.72 12.58
C ASN A 684 -18.46 -6.74 12.94
N ARG A 685 -19.01 -7.93 13.24
CA ARG A 685 -20.41 -8.07 13.67
C ARG A 685 -20.66 -7.39 15.02
N ALA A 686 -19.73 -7.54 15.97
CA ALA A 686 -19.76 -6.89 17.27
C ALA A 686 -19.79 -5.36 17.14
N ILE A 687 -18.84 -4.77 16.43
CA ILE A 687 -18.78 -3.32 16.23
C ILE A 687 -20.01 -2.79 15.48
N SER A 688 -20.43 -3.46 14.40
CA SER A 688 -21.63 -3.05 13.65
C SER A 688 -22.86 -3.00 14.55
N THR A 689 -23.00 -3.95 15.47
CA THR A 689 -24.11 -3.99 16.42
C THR A 689 -24.02 -2.87 17.46
N LEU A 690 -22.82 -2.60 17.98
CA LEU A 690 -22.59 -1.52 18.95
C LEU A 690 -22.79 -0.12 18.33
N LEU A 691 -22.41 0.06 17.07
CA LEU A 691 -22.64 1.29 16.29
C LEU A 691 -24.13 1.58 16.08
N GLN A 692 -24.96 0.54 15.97
CA GLN A 692 -26.41 0.67 15.80
C GLN A 692 -27.14 1.00 17.11
N ARG A 693 -26.46 0.99 18.27
CA ARG A 693 -27.08 1.34 19.56
C ARG A 693 -27.21 2.86 19.69
N GLU A 694 -28.43 3.30 19.96
CA GLU A 694 -28.70 4.69 20.31
C GLU A 694 -27.96 5.09 21.60
N GLY A 695 -27.31 6.24 21.59
CA GLY A 695 -26.55 6.75 22.74
C GLY A 695 -25.11 6.23 22.87
N SER A 696 -24.59 5.50 21.88
CA SER A 696 -23.17 5.12 21.80
C SER A 696 -22.26 6.35 21.66
N LYS A 697 -21.49 6.62 22.70
CA LYS A 697 -20.50 7.72 22.78
C LYS A 697 -19.06 7.22 22.66
N ARG A 698 -18.79 5.99 23.11
CA ARG A 698 -17.44 5.44 23.18
C ARG A 698 -17.45 3.94 22.96
N PHE A 699 -16.39 3.42 22.35
CA PHE A 699 -16.08 2.00 22.32
C PHE A 699 -14.87 1.67 23.18
N GLN A 700 -14.90 0.50 23.83
CA GLN A 700 -13.84 0.04 24.71
C GLN A 700 -13.51 -1.44 24.45
N LEU A 701 -12.22 -1.79 24.47
CA LEU A 701 -11.74 -3.16 24.60
C LEU A 701 -11.49 -3.48 26.07
N GLY A 702 -12.10 -4.56 26.54
CA GLY A 702 -12.06 -4.96 27.94
C GLY A 702 -13.17 -4.31 28.77
N SER A 703 -13.54 -4.95 29.87
CA SER A 703 -14.61 -4.51 30.75
C SER A 703 -14.21 -4.63 32.21
N ARG A 704 -14.74 -3.74 33.05
CA ARG A 704 -14.73 -3.92 34.52
C ARG A 704 -15.74 -4.97 34.98
N LEU A 705 -16.86 -5.10 34.28
CA LEU A 705 -17.91 -6.07 34.57
C LEU A 705 -18.42 -6.67 33.24
N PRO A 706 -18.23 -7.98 32.99
CA PRO A 706 -17.42 -8.89 33.79
C PRO A 706 -15.92 -8.59 33.66
N SER A 707 -15.16 -8.84 34.72
CA SER A 707 -13.71 -8.61 34.80
C SER A 707 -12.92 -9.82 34.28
N VAL A 708 -13.27 -10.34 33.10
CA VAL A 708 -12.54 -11.44 32.46
C VAL A 708 -11.28 -10.90 31.78
N TYR A 709 -11.46 -9.93 30.87
CA TYR A 709 -10.37 -9.14 30.30
C TYR A 709 -10.62 -7.67 30.60
N LEU A 710 -9.66 -7.02 31.27
CA LEU A 710 -9.69 -5.58 31.48
C LEU A 710 -9.23 -4.79 30.24
N GLY A 711 -8.64 -5.48 29.26
CA GLY A 711 -8.11 -4.91 28.03
C GLY A 711 -7.38 -5.99 27.22
N ILE A 712 -6.43 -5.57 26.38
CA ILE A 712 -5.57 -6.50 25.63
C ILE A 712 -4.51 -7.07 26.60
N PRO A 713 -4.37 -8.39 26.78
CA PRO A 713 -3.35 -8.97 27.65
C PRO A 713 -1.92 -8.57 27.25
N THR A 714 -1.05 -8.35 28.24
CA THR A 714 0.30 -7.78 28.01
C THR A 714 1.46 -8.59 28.58
N ASP A 715 1.19 -9.70 29.28
CA ASP A 715 2.22 -10.47 29.99
C ASP A 715 3.27 -11.12 29.06
N HIS A 716 2.96 -11.28 27.77
CA HIS A 716 3.89 -11.81 26.77
C HIS A 716 4.18 -10.80 25.66
N SER A 717 5.45 -10.41 25.49
CA SER A 717 5.86 -9.33 24.58
C SER A 717 5.49 -9.56 23.10
N ILE A 718 5.66 -10.78 22.59
CA ILE A 718 5.33 -11.15 21.19
C ILE A 718 3.81 -11.12 20.96
N GLU A 719 3.05 -11.81 21.82
CA GLU A 719 1.58 -11.85 21.75
C GLU A 719 0.94 -10.47 21.96
N ARG A 720 1.47 -9.67 22.89
CA ARG A 720 1.06 -8.27 23.08
C ARG A 720 1.20 -7.47 21.78
N LYS A 721 2.35 -7.55 21.10
CA LYS A 721 2.57 -6.87 19.82
C LYS A 721 1.61 -7.38 18.74
N ARG A 722 1.39 -8.70 18.67
CA ARG A 722 0.46 -9.33 17.72
C ARG A 722 -0.97 -8.85 17.92
N LEU A 723 -1.49 -8.90 19.15
CA LEU A 723 -2.86 -8.50 19.48
C LEU A 723 -3.07 -6.99 19.29
N ARG A 724 -2.12 -6.16 19.74
CA ARG A 724 -2.18 -4.70 19.52
C ARG A 724 -2.20 -4.35 18.03
N SER A 725 -1.36 -5.01 17.22
CA SER A 725 -1.37 -4.85 15.76
C SER A 725 -2.69 -5.32 15.15
N TRP A 726 -3.21 -6.47 15.59
CA TRP A 726 -4.49 -7.00 15.12
C TRP A 726 -5.65 -6.04 15.39
N PHE A 727 -5.80 -5.53 16.61
CA PHE A 727 -6.84 -4.56 16.95
C PHE A 727 -6.62 -3.21 16.26
N ALA A 728 -5.37 -2.74 16.12
CA ALA A 728 -5.06 -1.52 15.37
C ALA A 728 -5.51 -1.62 13.90
N ASN A 729 -5.25 -2.77 13.26
CA ASN A 729 -5.71 -3.05 11.90
C ASN A 729 -7.25 -3.13 11.78
N MET A 730 -7.97 -3.29 12.89
CA MET A 730 -9.43 -3.27 12.93
C MET A 730 -10.01 -1.88 13.30
N GLY A 731 -9.17 -0.85 13.37
CA GLY A 731 -9.59 0.55 13.62
C GLY A 731 -9.46 1.02 15.07
N TRP A 732 -8.92 0.20 15.98
CA TRP A 732 -8.70 0.61 17.38
C TRP A 732 -7.44 1.45 17.54
N ASN A 733 -7.53 2.57 18.25
CA ASN A 733 -6.35 3.39 18.55
C ASN A 733 -5.56 2.81 19.75
N THR A 734 -4.76 1.79 19.50
CA THR A 734 -3.96 1.14 20.56
C THR A 734 -2.84 2.03 21.10
N ALA A 735 -2.46 3.12 20.41
CA ALA A 735 -1.42 4.04 20.87
C ALA A 735 -1.80 4.79 22.15
N LEU A 736 -3.10 5.01 22.38
CA LEU A 736 -3.65 5.67 23.58
C LEU A 736 -4.13 4.66 24.63
N ALA A 737 -3.56 3.44 24.63
CA ALA A 737 -3.94 2.43 25.60
C ALA A 737 -3.52 2.82 27.03
N ARG A 738 -4.37 2.53 28.00
CA ARG A 738 -4.10 2.72 29.42
C ARG A 738 -3.73 1.38 30.06
N PRO A 739 -2.60 1.26 30.77
CA PRO A 739 -2.24 0.02 31.43
C PRO A 739 -3.15 -0.23 32.63
N LEU A 740 -3.61 -1.46 32.78
CA LEU A 740 -4.39 -1.94 33.90
C LEU A 740 -3.80 -3.25 34.42
N CYS A 741 -4.07 -3.58 35.66
CA CYS A 741 -3.72 -4.89 36.20
C CYS A 741 -4.72 -5.37 37.25
N SER A 742 -4.72 -6.68 37.46
CA SER A 742 -5.19 -7.29 38.70
C SER A 742 -3.98 -7.65 39.56
N MET A 743 -4.16 -7.67 40.87
CA MET A 743 -3.11 -8.00 41.84
C MET A 743 -3.60 -9.06 42.84
N ILE A 744 -2.66 -9.74 43.48
CA ILE A 744 -2.92 -10.75 44.49
C ILE A 744 -1.96 -10.62 45.67
N ALA A 745 -2.49 -10.73 46.88
CA ALA A 745 -1.70 -10.96 48.10
C ALA A 745 -1.96 -12.40 48.58
N ARG A 746 -0.89 -13.20 48.67
CA ARG A 746 -0.94 -14.60 49.14
C ARG A 746 -0.47 -14.69 50.59
N ASN A 747 -0.68 -15.85 51.22
CA ASN A 747 -0.26 -16.14 52.60
C ASN A 747 -0.83 -15.15 53.64
N LEU A 748 -2.08 -14.74 53.44
CA LEU A 748 -2.76 -13.75 54.28
C LEU A 748 -2.89 -14.20 55.75
N GLY A 749 -2.86 -15.51 56.01
CA GLY A 749 -2.84 -16.09 57.37
C GLY A 749 -1.67 -15.56 58.22
N ASP A 750 -0.48 -15.47 57.64
CA ASP A 750 0.75 -15.00 58.32
C ASP A 750 1.01 -13.50 58.10
N TRP A 751 0.25 -12.86 57.21
CA TRP A 751 0.41 -11.46 56.87
C TRP A 751 0.09 -10.54 58.06
N SER A 752 0.90 -9.49 58.21
CA SER A 752 0.65 -8.37 59.14
C SER A 752 0.81 -7.04 58.42
N PRO A 753 0.09 -5.97 58.86
CA PRO A 753 0.23 -4.64 58.27
C PRO A 753 1.68 -4.13 58.35
N PRO A 754 2.20 -3.45 57.32
CA PRO A 754 3.53 -2.84 57.37
C PRO A 754 3.70 -1.85 58.54
N GLU A 755 4.89 -1.81 59.13
CA GLU A 755 5.22 -0.88 60.23
C GLU A 755 5.00 0.58 59.81
N GLY A 756 4.45 1.40 60.71
CA GLY A 756 4.16 2.82 60.45
C GLY A 756 2.87 3.11 59.67
N MET A 757 2.27 2.11 58.99
CA MET A 757 1.04 2.30 58.21
C MET A 757 -0.16 2.71 59.08
N ALA A 758 -0.27 2.16 60.30
CA ALA A 758 -1.34 2.55 61.23
C ALA A 758 -1.25 4.03 61.65
N ALA A 759 -0.04 4.58 61.79
CA ALA A 759 0.18 5.99 62.09
C ALA A 759 -0.12 6.88 60.87
N SER A 760 0.27 6.44 59.67
CA SER A 760 -0.04 7.12 58.41
C SER A 760 -1.55 7.16 58.11
N LEU A 761 -2.31 6.14 58.55
CA LEU A 761 -3.77 6.16 58.41
C LEU A 761 -4.46 7.09 59.41
N GLN A 762 -3.87 7.33 60.58
CA GLN A 762 -4.35 8.33 61.52
C GLN A 762 -4.12 9.75 60.99
N SER A 763 -3.04 10.00 60.24
CA SER A 763 -2.78 11.32 59.63
C SER A 763 -3.71 11.66 58.47
N ALA A 764 -4.30 10.66 57.81
CA ALA A 764 -5.24 10.85 56.70
C ALA A 764 -6.59 11.50 57.12
N GLY A 765 -6.84 11.64 58.44
CA GLY A 765 -8.00 12.36 58.96
C GLY A 765 -9.35 11.77 58.56
N ALA A 766 -9.42 10.46 58.29
CA ALA A 766 -10.64 9.77 57.86
C ALA A 766 -11.10 8.71 58.89
N ALA A 767 -12.40 8.63 59.12
CA ALA A 767 -13.05 7.57 59.89
C ALA A 767 -13.53 6.47 58.95
N PHE A 768 -13.21 5.21 59.26
CA PHE A 768 -13.57 4.08 58.41
C PHE A 768 -14.67 3.23 59.05
N ASP A 769 -15.61 2.74 58.23
CA ASP A 769 -16.56 1.70 58.62
C ASP A 769 -16.79 0.69 57.49
N LEU A 770 -17.35 -0.46 57.84
CA LEU A 770 -17.76 -1.51 56.93
C LEU A 770 -19.27 -1.68 57.03
N VAL A 771 -19.95 -1.57 55.90
CA VAL A 771 -21.41 -1.66 55.81
C VAL A 771 -21.86 -2.74 54.83
N TYR A 772 -23.08 -3.22 55.03
CA TYR A 772 -23.68 -4.31 54.26
C TYR A 772 -25.11 -3.90 53.89
N GLY A 773 -25.58 -4.29 52.71
CA GLY A 773 -26.99 -4.14 52.34
C GLY A 773 -27.37 -2.80 51.69
N TRP A 774 -28.57 -2.82 51.10
CA TRP A 774 -29.09 -1.77 50.23
C TRP A 774 -29.49 -0.48 50.96
N GLU A 775 -29.63 -0.52 52.28
CA GLU A 775 -29.93 0.66 53.12
C GLU A 775 -28.84 1.74 53.03
N PHE A 776 -27.61 1.36 52.65
CA PHE A 776 -26.49 2.29 52.45
C PHE A 776 -26.33 2.74 50.98
N ALA A 777 -27.21 2.30 50.08
CA ALA A 777 -27.07 2.53 48.64
C ALA A 777 -27.09 4.01 48.27
N GLY A 778 -27.95 4.83 48.90
CA GLY A 778 -28.08 6.25 48.56
C GLY A 778 -26.74 7.01 48.62
N PRO A 779 -26.12 7.15 49.80
CA PRO A 779 -24.84 7.84 49.94
C PRO A 779 -23.72 7.24 49.10
N VAL A 780 -23.64 5.91 49.01
CA VAL A 780 -22.57 5.22 48.27
C VAL A 780 -22.71 5.43 46.76
N LEU A 781 -23.91 5.24 46.22
CA LEU A 781 -24.17 5.44 44.79
C LEU A 781 -24.02 6.92 44.41
N ASP A 782 -24.37 7.85 45.30
CA ASP A 782 -24.14 9.28 45.09
C ASP A 782 -22.64 9.64 45.05
N HIS A 783 -21.83 9.05 45.93
CA HIS A 783 -20.37 9.25 45.94
C HIS A 783 -19.72 8.79 44.63
N ILE A 784 -20.07 7.59 44.14
CA ILE A 784 -19.42 7.02 42.95
C ILE A 784 -19.90 7.64 41.62
N LYS A 785 -21.04 8.34 41.59
CA LYS A 785 -21.55 9.03 40.37
C LYS A 785 -20.50 9.98 39.77
N SER A 786 -19.68 10.59 40.61
CA SER A 786 -18.60 11.51 40.20
C SER A 786 -17.51 10.87 39.33
N SER A 787 -17.34 9.54 39.40
CA SER A 787 -16.26 8.81 38.73
C SER A 787 -16.54 8.56 37.23
N ASN A 788 -17.82 8.54 36.82
CA ASN A 788 -18.30 8.28 35.45
C ASN A 788 -17.59 7.12 34.70
N ARG A 789 -17.14 6.09 35.44
CA ARG A 789 -16.44 4.92 34.88
C ARG A 789 -17.43 3.83 34.50
N GLN A 790 -17.20 3.17 33.37
CA GLN A 790 -18.06 2.06 32.87
C GLN A 790 -18.11 0.88 33.86
N GLY A 791 -19.30 0.33 34.10
CA GLY A 791 -19.51 -0.85 34.95
C GLY A 791 -19.30 -0.64 36.45
N LEU A 792 -18.86 0.56 36.89
CA LEU A 792 -18.57 0.85 38.29
C LEU A 792 -19.85 0.84 39.14
N ALA A 793 -20.90 1.52 38.70
CA ALA A 793 -22.15 1.58 39.44
C ALA A 793 -22.78 0.19 39.59
N GLU A 794 -22.67 -0.64 38.55
CA GLU A 794 -23.22 -1.99 38.51
C GLU A 794 -22.50 -2.93 39.48
N VAL A 795 -21.16 -2.83 39.63
CA VAL A 795 -20.41 -3.58 40.66
C VAL A 795 -20.91 -3.23 42.07
N TYR A 796 -21.06 -1.94 42.37
CA TYR A 796 -21.56 -1.49 43.67
C TYR A 796 -23.01 -1.94 43.91
N GLN A 797 -23.85 -1.91 42.89
CA GLN A 797 -25.24 -2.38 42.98
C GLN A 797 -25.32 -3.89 43.22
N LEU A 798 -24.49 -4.71 42.57
CA LEU A 798 -24.41 -6.14 42.83
C LEU A 798 -23.98 -6.40 44.29
N ALA A 799 -22.93 -5.71 44.75
CA ALA A 799 -22.44 -5.84 46.12
C ALA A 799 -23.49 -5.42 47.17
N LEU A 800 -24.21 -4.33 46.96
CA LEU A 800 -25.26 -3.85 47.87
C LEU A 800 -26.47 -4.80 47.95
N LYS A 801 -26.78 -5.52 46.86
CA LYS A 801 -27.87 -6.53 46.83
C LYS A 801 -27.47 -7.82 47.53
N ASP A 802 -26.18 -8.16 47.52
CA ASP A 802 -25.64 -9.40 48.08
C ASP A 802 -24.98 -9.17 49.44
N SER A 803 -25.77 -8.73 50.43
CA SER A 803 -25.27 -8.35 51.76
C SER A 803 -24.68 -9.51 52.56
N GLY A 804 -24.94 -10.76 52.16
CA GLY A 804 -24.42 -11.96 52.82
C GLY A 804 -22.98 -12.30 52.42
N ALA A 805 -22.57 -11.93 51.20
CA ALA A 805 -21.26 -12.26 50.65
C ALA A 805 -20.42 -11.05 50.23
N CYS A 806 -21.04 -9.86 50.17
CA CYS A 806 -20.38 -8.60 49.83
C CYS A 806 -20.55 -7.55 50.92
N GLY A 807 -19.57 -6.66 51.06
CA GLY A 807 -19.61 -5.50 51.95
C GLY A 807 -18.93 -4.29 51.31
N ILE A 808 -19.14 -3.11 51.88
CA ILE A 808 -18.52 -1.86 51.40
C ILE A 808 -17.78 -1.20 52.54
N ILE A 809 -16.47 -1.04 52.38
CA ILE A 809 -15.69 -0.20 53.29
C ILE A 809 -15.83 1.24 52.82
N ARG A 810 -16.09 2.14 53.76
CA ARG A 810 -16.22 3.57 53.51
C ARG A 810 -15.23 4.33 54.37
N ALA A 811 -14.52 5.26 53.74
CA ALA A 811 -13.79 6.31 54.42
C ALA A 811 -14.66 7.56 54.46
N LYS A 812 -14.86 8.11 55.66
CA LYS A 812 -15.71 9.27 55.92
C LYS A 812 -14.89 10.37 56.56
N ARG A 813 -15.22 11.61 56.23
CA ARG A 813 -14.71 12.78 56.92
C ARG A 813 -15.33 12.85 58.33
N PRO A 814 -14.53 12.96 59.40
CA PRO A 814 -15.05 12.98 60.77
C PRO A 814 -15.99 14.14 61.07
N GLU A 815 -15.80 15.30 60.43
CA GLU A 815 -16.57 16.51 60.73
C GLU A 815 -18.04 16.45 60.27
N ASP A 816 -18.30 15.95 59.05
CA ASP A 816 -19.61 15.99 58.39
C ASP A 816 -20.11 14.63 57.90
N GLY A 817 -19.31 13.57 58.03
CA GLY A 817 -19.63 12.23 57.56
C GLY A 817 -19.56 12.06 56.05
N ALA A 818 -19.09 13.05 55.29
CA ALA A 818 -18.99 12.98 53.84
C ALA A 818 -18.05 11.84 53.40
N LEU A 819 -18.47 11.08 52.38
CA LEU A 819 -17.67 9.98 51.85
C LEU A 819 -16.44 10.51 51.11
N LEU A 820 -15.27 10.18 51.65
CA LEU A 820 -13.95 10.47 51.08
C LEU A 820 -13.48 9.34 50.16
N GLY A 821 -13.90 8.11 50.40
CA GLY A 821 -13.63 6.98 49.51
C GLY A 821 -14.40 5.72 49.89
N THR A 822 -14.54 4.81 48.93
CA THR A 822 -15.23 3.53 49.11
C THR A 822 -14.50 2.41 48.37
N VAL A 823 -14.65 1.17 48.85
CA VAL A 823 -14.21 -0.03 48.13
C VAL A 823 -15.17 -1.19 48.41
N VAL A 824 -15.36 -2.05 47.40
CA VAL A 824 -16.20 -3.25 47.51
C VAL A 824 -15.38 -4.42 48.00
N LEU A 825 -15.89 -5.14 48.98
CA LEU A 825 -15.42 -6.44 49.41
C LEU A 825 -16.39 -7.51 48.94
N TYR A 826 -15.86 -8.64 48.49
CA TYR A 826 -16.65 -9.80 48.11
C TYR A 826 -15.90 -11.09 48.41
N ASN A 827 -16.62 -12.17 48.65
CA ASN A 827 -16.03 -13.50 48.79
C ASN A 827 -16.40 -14.39 47.58
N GLN A 828 -15.82 -15.58 47.52
CA GLN A 828 -16.03 -16.55 46.44
C GLN A 828 -17.48 -17.01 46.22
N HIS A 829 -18.36 -16.84 47.22
CA HIS A 829 -19.78 -17.22 47.15
C HIS A 829 -20.68 -16.08 46.67
N SER A 830 -20.13 -14.88 46.49
CA SER A 830 -20.89 -13.75 45.99
C SER A 830 -21.27 -13.91 44.52
N GLN A 831 -22.37 -13.28 44.11
CA GLN A 831 -22.70 -13.17 42.68
C GLN A 831 -21.59 -12.43 41.92
N LEU A 832 -20.94 -11.45 42.56
CA LEU A 832 -19.85 -10.70 41.96
C LEU A 832 -18.65 -11.59 41.59
N ALA A 833 -18.35 -12.62 42.39
CA ALA A 833 -17.29 -13.57 42.11
C ALA A 833 -17.52 -14.39 40.83
N GLU A 834 -18.77 -14.52 40.34
CA GLU A 834 -19.05 -15.18 39.07
C GLU A 834 -18.48 -14.41 37.87
N TYR A 835 -18.44 -13.09 37.97
CA TYR A 835 -17.99 -12.17 36.94
C TYR A 835 -16.53 -11.75 37.09
N ILE A 836 -15.82 -12.26 38.12
CA ILE A 836 -14.41 -11.99 38.38
C ILE A 836 -13.65 -13.32 38.51
N PRO A 837 -13.34 -13.99 37.38
CA PRO A 837 -12.73 -15.32 37.37
C PRO A 837 -11.41 -15.45 38.16
N ALA A 838 -10.67 -14.34 38.29
CA ALA A 838 -9.38 -14.32 38.98
C ALA A 838 -9.44 -14.82 40.43
N ILE A 839 -10.59 -14.70 41.12
CA ILE A 839 -10.75 -15.24 42.48
C ILE A 839 -10.98 -16.76 42.47
N LYS A 840 -11.58 -17.30 41.39
CA LYS A 840 -11.90 -18.72 41.22
C LYS A 840 -10.72 -19.55 40.70
N ASP A 841 -9.74 -18.90 40.09
CA ASP A 841 -8.46 -19.52 39.69
C ASP A 841 -7.66 -20.08 40.87
N LEU A 842 -7.89 -19.53 42.07
CA LEU A 842 -7.08 -19.83 43.23
C LEU A 842 -7.46 -21.19 43.83
N THR A 843 -6.45 -22.03 44.07
CA THR A 843 -6.60 -23.31 44.78
C THR A 843 -6.83 -23.13 46.29
N GLU A 844 -6.76 -21.90 46.77
CA GLU A 844 -6.81 -21.50 48.17
C GLU A 844 -8.02 -20.58 48.44
N LEU A 845 -8.52 -20.53 49.68
CA LEU A 845 -9.69 -19.74 50.03
C LEU A 845 -9.37 -18.25 49.90
N ALA A 846 -10.03 -17.55 48.98
CA ALA A 846 -9.72 -16.15 48.67
C ALA A 846 -10.92 -15.21 48.86
N GLY A 847 -10.60 -13.98 49.29
CA GLY A 847 -11.50 -12.84 49.23
C GLY A 847 -11.06 -11.84 48.17
N GLY A 848 -11.97 -10.96 47.77
CA GLY A 848 -11.74 -9.98 46.73
C GLY A 848 -12.04 -8.56 47.19
N ILE A 849 -11.25 -7.64 46.67
CA ILE A 849 -11.41 -6.19 46.80
C ILE A 849 -11.60 -5.65 45.39
N SER A 850 -12.66 -4.90 45.14
CA SER A 850 -12.95 -4.33 43.82
C SER A 850 -13.31 -2.86 43.86
N SER A 851 -13.01 -2.21 42.74
CA SER A 851 -13.57 -0.93 42.36
C SER A 851 -13.41 0.19 43.42
N PRO A 852 -12.17 0.47 43.87
CA PRO A 852 -11.93 1.57 44.79
C PRO A 852 -12.27 2.92 44.13
N VAL A 853 -12.94 3.79 44.89
CA VAL A 853 -13.29 5.16 44.48
C VAL A 853 -12.85 6.11 45.59
N ILE A 854 -12.15 7.18 45.22
CA ILE A 854 -11.75 8.25 46.12
C ILE A 854 -12.37 9.56 45.61
N ALA A 855 -12.89 10.39 46.51
CA ALA A 855 -13.51 11.66 46.16
C ALA A 855 -12.50 12.61 45.48
N PRO A 856 -12.92 13.36 44.44
CA PRO A 856 -12.09 14.40 43.86
C PRO A 856 -11.81 15.49 44.90
N GLY A 857 -10.53 15.82 45.11
CA GLY A 857 -10.09 16.85 46.08
C GLY A 857 -9.44 16.32 47.37
N VAL A 858 -9.31 15.00 47.54
CA VAL A 858 -8.51 14.41 48.63
C VAL A 858 -7.02 14.59 48.31
N GLY A 859 -6.30 15.37 49.14
CA GLY A 859 -4.87 15.65 48.95
C GLY A 859 -3.95 14.44 49.15
N GLU A 860 -4.35 13.47 49.99
CA GLU A 860 -3.62 12.23 50.27
C GLU A 860 -4.29 11.00 49.64
N TYR A 861 -4.45 11.00 48.31
CA TYR A 861 -5.11 9.91 47.57
C TYR A 861 -4.52 8.53 47.89
N SER A 862 -3.19 8.40 47.90
CA SER A 862 -2.49 7.13 48.12
C SER A 862 -2.73 6.57 49.52
N THR A 863 -2.63 7.42 50.55
CA THR A 863 -2.83 7.03 51.95
C THR A 863 -4.25 6.52 52.18
N LEU A 864 -5.25 7.22 51.64
CA LEU A 864 -6.65 6.85 51.81
C LEU A 864 -6.99 5.54 51.10
N LEU A 865 -6.46 5.34 49.88
CA LEU A 865 -6.60 4.10 49.12
C LEU A 865 -5.95 2.91 49.85
N GLN A 866 -4.73 3.10 50.37
CA GLN A 866 -4.05 2.08 51.17
C GLN A 866 -4.86 1.74 52.43
N GLY A 867 -5.49 2.72 53.07
CA GLY A 867 -6.36 2.49 54.22
C GLY A 867 -7.57 1.63 53.91
N LEU A 868 -8.28 1.93 52.82
CA LEU A 868 -9.41 1.14 52.36
C LEU A 868 -9.00 -0.31 52.05
N ILE A 869 -7.88 -0.50 51.33
CA ILE A 869 -7.36 -1.81 50.97
C ILE A 869 -6.88 -2.57 52.21
N LEU A 870 -6.20 -1.90 53.15
CA LEU A 870 -5.70 -2.50 54.39
C LEU A 870 -6.83 -3.07 55.24
N LEU A 871 -7.91 -2.30 55.39
CA LEU A 871 -9.11 -2.74 56.08
C LEU A 871 -9.79 -3.90 55.35
N GLY A 872 -9.79 -3.87 54.02
CA GLY A 872 -10.28 -4.97 53.20
C GLY A 872 -9.51 -6.26 53.44
N MET A 873 -8.18 -6.19 53.40
CA MET A 873 -7.31 -7.34 53.69
C MET A 873 -7.54 -7.89 55.10
N ARG A 874 -7.69 -7.02 56.11
CA ARG A 874 -8.01 -7.44 57.48
C ARG A 874 -9.35 -8.15 57.56
N GLN A 875 -10.37 -7.64 56.89
CA GLN A 875 -11.69 -8.25 56.87
C GLN A 875 -11.67 -9.61 56.18
N ILE A 876 -11.01 -9.71 55.03
CA ILE A 876 -10.83 -10.96 54.27
C ILE A 876 -10.06 -11.99 55.10
N LYS A 877 -9.02 -11.56 55.82
CA LYS A 877 -8.27 -12.41 56.77
C LYS A 877 -9.17 -12.93 57.90
N GLN A 878 -10.02 -12.07 58.46
CA GLN A 878 -10.97 -12.46 59.52
C GLN A 878 -12.01 -13.47 59.04
N GLN A 879 -12.33 -13.47 57.75
CA GLN A 879 -13.18 -14.47 57.10
C GLN A 879 -12.46 -15.81 56.84
N GLY A 880 -11.20 -15.95 57.26
CA GLY A 880 -10.41 -17.17 57.13
C GLY A 880 -9.76 -17.36 55.76
N CYS A 881 -9.80 -16.36 54.88
CA CYS A 881 -9.17 -16.45 53.56
C CYS A 881 -7.64 -16.36 53.67
N THR A 882 -6.94 -17.14 52.83
CA THR A 882 -5.47 -17.18 52.75
C THR A 882 -4.93 -16.31 51.61
N ALA A 883 -5.79 -15.84 50.71
CA ALA A 883 -5.43 -14.90 49.65
C ALA A 883 -6.44 -13.76 49.51
N CYS A 884 -5.96 -12.63 48.97
CA CYS A 884 -6.74 -11.45 48.66
C CYS A 884 -6.48 -11.02 47.21
N VAL A 885 -7.53 -10.98 46.37
CA VAL A 885 -7.46 -10.49 44.99
C VAL A 885 -7.90 -9.03 44.93
N LEU A 886 -7.19 -8.24 44.13
CA LEU A 886 -7.54 -6.87 43.78
C LEU A 886 -7.74 -6.81 42.26
N ASP A 887 -8.98 -6.74 41.80
CA ASP A 887 -9.35 -7.09 40.42
C ASP A 887 -9.02 -6.00 39.38
N TYR A 888 -9.22 -4.73 39.68
CA TYR A 888 -9.06 -3.61 38.74
C TYR A 888 -8.20 -2.49 39.33
N MET A 889 -6.95 -2.37 38.88
CA MET A 889 -6.00 -1.33 39.27
C MET A 889 -5.39 -0.61 38.09
N ASP A 890 -5.15 0.69 38.26
CA ASP A 890 -4.46 1.52 37.27
C ASP A 890 -2.97 1.17 37.23
N GLY A 891 -2.45 0.91 36.03
CA GLY A 891 -1.08 0.44 35.82
C GLY A 891 0.00 1.50 35.96
N ASP A 892 -0.38 2.79 35.96
CA ASP A 892 0.55 3.92 36.08
C ASP A 892 0.63 4.49 37.51
N GLY A 893 -0.17 3.96 38.45
CA GLY A 893 -0.20 4.40 39.85
C GLY A 893 0.89 3.74 40.69
N GLY A 894 1.55 4.51 41.57
CA GLY A 894 2.66 4.05 42.41
C GLY A 894 2.38 2.76 43.17
N PHE A 895 2.82 1.64 42.59
CA PHE A 895 2.68 0.28 43.13
C PHE A 895 3.45 0.04 44.42
N ASP A 896 4.41 0.91 44.75
CA ASP A 896 5.30 0.73 45.90
C ASP A 896 4.51 0.52 47.20
N GLY A 897 3.40 1.25 47.36
CA GLY A 897 2.52 1.12 48.52
C GLY A 897 1.77 -0.20 48.62
N LEU A 898 1.28 -0.72 47.49
CA LEU A 898 0.53 -2.00 47.46
C LEU A 898 1.48 -3.20 47.51
N SER A 899 2.64 -3.09 46.87
CA SER A 899 3.72 -4.07 46.96
C SER A 899 4.22 -4.20 48.40
N ALA A 900 4.36 -3.08 49.12
CA ALA A 900 4.70 -3.10 50.56
C ALA A 900 3.61 -3.79 51.41
N MET A 901 2.35 -3.76 50.99
CA MET A 901 1.25 -4.51 51.62
C MET A 901 1.23 -5.99 51.22
N GLY A 902 2.16 -6.47 50.39
CA GLY A 902 2.28 -7.87 50.00
C GLY A 902 1.52 -8.23 48.72
N PHE A 903 1.03 -7.26 47.94
CA PHE A 903 0.44 -7.52 46.63
C PHE A 903 1.51 -7.70 45.55
N SER A 904 1.34 -8.71 44.71
CA SER A 904 2.04 -8.86 43.44
C SER A 904 1.06 -8.77 42.27
N VAL A 905 1.54 -8.39 41.10
CA VAL A 905 0.71 -8.33 39.90
C VAL A 905 0.31 -9.74 39.48
N LEU A 906 -0.99 -9.96 39.27
CA LEU A 906 -1.57 -11.22 38.83
C LEU A 906 -1.69 -11.24 37.30
N HIS A 907 -2.39 -10.28 36.70
CA HIS A 907 -2.55 -10.14 35.24
C HIS A 907 -2.36 -8.70 34.79
N LYS A 908 -1.83 -8.48 33.58
CA LYS A 908 -1.64 -7.13 33.01
C LYS A 908 -2.37 -6.94 31.68
N PHE A 909 -3.04 -5.81 31.53
CA PHE A 909 -3.83 -5.46 30.35
C PHE A 909 -3.56 -4.04 29.84
N ASP A 910 -3.79 -3.83 28.55
CA ASP A 910 -3.86 -2.51 27.90
C ASP A 910 -5.34 -2.22 27.56
N GLU A 911 -6.01 -1.36 28.34
CA GLU A 911 -7.39 -0.90 28.04
C GLU A 911 -7.34 0.07 26.87
N VAL A 912 -8.16 -0.17 25.84
CA VAL A 912 -8.20 0.68 24.64
C VAL A 912 -9.59 1.27 24.51
N SER A 913 -9.67 2.60 24.42
CA SER A 913 -10.91 3.33 24.23
C SER A 913 -10.86 4.19 22.97
N CYS A 914 -11.98 4.30 22.26
CA CYS A 914 -12.13 5.12 21.05
C CYS A 914 -13.46 5.87 21.07
N ASP A 915 -13.50 7.09 20.52
CA ASP A 915 -14.76 7.80 20.32
C ASP A 915 -15.57 7.10 19.22
N ALA A 916 -16.87 6.89 19.48
CA ALA A 916 -17.76 6.22 18.54
C ALA A 916 -17.91 6.99 17.23
N THR A 917 -17.84 8.33 17.26
CA THR A 917 -17.98 9.16 16.04
C THR A 917 -16.76 9.10 15.14
N THR A 918 -15.58 8.86 15.70
CA THR A 918 -14.32 8.75 14.95
C THR A 918 -13.96 7.32 14.59
N PHE A 919 -14.70 6.34 15.09
CA PHE A 919 -14.41 4.93 14.83
C PHE A 919 -14.78 4.58 13.38
N THR A 920 -13.77 4.49 12.52
CA THR A 920 -13.95 4.01 11.15
C THR A 920 -13.69 2.51 11.11
N MET A 921 -14.74 1.70 10.88
CA MET A 921 -14.53 0.36 10.35
C MET A 921 -13.88 0.53 8.99
N GLN A 922 -12.60 0.17 8.83
CA GLN A 922 -11.97 0.20 7.51
C GLN A 922 -12.84 -0.59 6.53
N PRO A 923 -13.38 0.04 5.46
CA PRO A 923 -13.77 -0.72 4.29
C PRO A 923 -12.50 -1.40 3.78
N PRO A 924 -12.57 -2.65 3.28
CA PRO A 924 -11.37 -3.32 2.79
C PRO A 924 -10.81 -2.53 1.60
N ASN A 925 -9.72 -1.77 1.86
CA ASN A 925 -8.82 -1.30 0.82
C ASN A 925 -8.07 -2.48 0.20
#